data_AF-A0A3S0XUK0-F1
#
_entry.id   AF-A0A3S0XUK0-F1
#
_cell.length_a   1.000
_cell.length_b   1.000
_cell.length_c   1.000
_cell.angle_alpha   90.00
_cell.angle_beta   90.00
_cell.angle_gamma   90.00
#
_symmetry.space_group_name_H-M   'P 1'
#
loop_
_entity.id
_entity.type
_entity.pdbx_description
1 polymer ?
#
loop_
_entity_poly.entity_id
_entity_poly.type
_entity_poly.pdbx_seq_one_letter_code
_entity_poly.pdbx_strand_id
1 'polypeptide(L)'
;MNIDGKTLRQMEKQIRFPALAKKANEAYLMAETGNLNEALHIFRDIMTKIGIGAESAIWLHLIESLYTANPPQKILDAKTTACSTQTLHKLLAAGAGWSGSSAIFDYYRNFENVQAIHGEFMHINGKYGLHGLIFGEANNFMPMQETTSPLLTLQELRNAFRYCFFGITACEDRTQIKHSKNARLFLINGGEKYACAVGHFIENVISHNFERKAIGDFAEAFIDACCYSRMPNSTDIVALDNILPAYRLEMLNFFSNIRVAAVMRDPRDQFIDNKLHNKNFTRTAEAFSRRYRQVHEYVATYTERFPERIRIVNFNEFVSSNEYRYSFAQWAGLADKKEAWQYFVASDSQKNTCLFNKNPIFADEVARIQKKLAEYSVATAHTVSQAKSVYPNEESLPYADTKALLTSLQGNKPNGNLLSGHIHKSTKELRNEFQNNRFLIYPTLGEFITLIPPINWHQDPFSNRSWSSLLHSLKFLGVGIQSQDTNLLRTCANIALDWIAQNSPRINKLPVFAWSDKIVGDRIQVLAYLFRILASESLLSVPQAETFLNSIREHADYLTSDKFYRVGHNHGLAQDVGLYVCSVYLSFLPEAQAWRNTAFTRFLTGIKSQYSPEGIHLEHSPGYHFLVSKWIFKMLDLAKHANEPRLPELEEFKNKVASISPWLVTPQGFFLHVGDSKKSRPPAWLSPENAAYGLQAFLAGYGIYKDESTYLFLTAGHHSPAHKQSDDLSFVLVESGQTILTEAGRYSYEKRDSERRYVESVWGHNVLLVDGKDFNTKLRASAYGSGILGVASAAGWQAMCAYNPVLYHDFQVAHKRLLLLKPREQFIVIDVMQATQPHTYTSILHFSPELKVNLEQGKLASLIAGQETWGEWFSSVPMQTELYCGYNGEQLKGWVATDYLKLAPAPTTETTIHGKNAFLGFSLNYSGQPRNIEEFQDLGSHWLLQLKDPTLITIKIQKKPFSITVCP
;
A
#
# COMPACT_ATOMS: atom_id res chain seq x y z
N MET A 1 8.20 17.54 -23.07
CA MET A 1 7.14 17.81 -22.08
C MET A 1 7.34 16.84 -20.92
N ASN A 2 7.58 17.32 -19.70
CA ASN A 2 7.64 16.43 -18.53
C ASN A 2 6.20 16.12 -18.09
N ILE A 3 5.77 14.87 -18.28
CA ILE A 3 4.49 14.38 -17.75
C ILE A 3 4.68 14.21 -16.23
N ASP A 4 3.86 14.88 -15.42
CA ASP A 4 3.99 14.76 -13.97
C ASP A 4 3.67 13.33 -13.49
N GLY A 5 4.23 12.93 -12.34
CA GLY A 5 4.05 11.58 -11.81
C GLY A 5 2.60 11.21 -11.46
N LYS A 6 1.67 12.17 -11.44
CA LYS A 6 0.23 11.97 -11.20
C LYS A 6 -0.48 11.59 -12.50
N THR A 7 -0.21 12.31 -13.57
CA THR A 7 -0.69 12.11 -14.94
C THR A 7 -0.19 10.77 -15.46
N LEU A 8 1.07 10.46 -15.16
CA LEU A 8 1.69 9.20 -15.51
C LEU A 8 1.03 8.00 -14.79
N ARG A 9 0.73 8.14 -13.48
CA ARG A 9 -0.08 7.15 -12.73
C ARG A 9 -1.54 7.07 -13.22
N GLN A 10 -2.09 8.14 -13.78
CA GLN A 10 -3.42 8.18 -14.35
C GLN A 10 -3.49 7.43 -15.69
N MET A 11 -2.50 7.64 -16.56
CA MET A 11 -2.32 6.87 -17.80
C MET A 11 -2.05 5.38 -17.48
N GLU A 12 -1.23 5.09 -16.46
CA GLU A 12 -0.99 3.73 -15.96
C GLU A 12 -2.26 3.04 -15.42
N LYS A 13 -3.20 3.79 -14.82
CA LYS A 13 -4.50 3.26 -14.35
C LYS A 13 -5.48 3.00 -15.48
N GLN A 14 -5.42 3.77 -16.57
CA GLN A 14 -6.33 3.63 -17.71
C GLN A 14 -5.89 2.50 -18.68
N ILE A 15 -4.61 2.13 -18.67
CA ILE A 15 -4.03 1.19 -19.62
C ILE A 15 -3.80 -0.18 -18.95
N ARG A 16 -4.68 -1.17 -19.20
CA ARG A 16 -4.51 -2.55 -18.70
C ARG A 16 -3.30 -3.22 -19.37
N PHE A 17 -2.15 -3.25 -18.68
CA PHE A 17 -0.89 -3.84 -19.17
C PHE A 17 -1.02 -5.25 -19.80
N PRO A 18 -1.82 -6.18 -19.24
CA PRO A 18 -2.02 -7.50 -19.87
C PRO A 18 -2.76 -7.43 -21.22
N ALA A 19 -3.69 -6.49 -21.38
CA ALA A 19 -4.47 -6.34 -22.61
C ALA A 19 -3.65 -5.75 -23.75
N LEU A 20 -2.78 -4.77 -23.46
CA LEU A 20 -1.85 -4.24 -24.48
C LEU A 20 -0.74 -5.23 -24.81
N ALA A 21 -0.21 -5.96 -23.83
CA ALA A 21 0.77 -7.02 -24.10
C ALA A 21 0.19 -8.11 -25.00
N LYS A 22 -1.07 -8.51 -24.74
CA LYS A 22 -1.81 -9.45 -25.59
C LYS A 22 -1.98 -8.92 -27.02
N LYS A 23 -2.52 -7.70 -27.19
CA LYS A 23 -2.68 -7.08 -28.51
C LYS A 23 -1.37 -6.90 -29.27
N ALA A 24 -0.29 -6.58 -28.57
CA ALA A 24 1.00 -6.42 -29.21
C ALA A 24 1.65 -7.75 -29.59
N ASN A 25 1.40 -8.81 -28.81
CA ASN A 25 1.76 -10.17 -29.20
C ASN A 25 0.93 -10.64 -30.40
N GLU A 26 -0.36 -10.27 -30.47
CA GLU A 26 -1.20 -10.47 -31.66
C GLU A 26 -0.63 -9.73 -32.87
N ALA A 27 -0.26 -8.45 -32.75
CA ALA A 27 0.37 -7.69 -33.84
C ALA A 27 1.69 -8.31 -34.31
N TYR A 28 2.53 -8.75 -33.36
CA TYR A 28 3.78 -9.44 -33.65
C TYR A 28 3.55 -10.74 -34.41
N LEU A 29 2.60 -11.57 -33.95
CA LEU A 29 2.25 -12.83 -34.60
C LEU A 29 1.69 -12.59 -36.01
N MET A 30 0.83 -11.58 -36.18
CA MET A 30 0.31 -11.19 -37.49
C MET A 30 1.44 -10.80 -38.45
N ALA A 31 2.42 -10.03 -37.99
CA ALA A 31 3.58 -9.64 -38.79
C ALA A 31 4.47 -10.84 -39.17
N GLU A 32 4.72 -11.77 -38.24
CA GLU A 32 5.47 -13.02 -38.52
C GLU A 32 4.73 -13.91 -39.53
N THR A 33 3.40 -13.90 -39.54
CA THR A 33 2.57 -14.64 -40.51
C THR A 33 2.38 -13.93 -41.85
N GLY A 34 3.08 -12.82 -42.09
CA GLY A 34 3.02 -12.06 -43.35
C GLY A 34 1.86 -11.06 -43.47
N ASN A 35 1.04 -10.88 -42.42
CA ASN A 35 -0.07 -9.93 -42.40
C ASN A 35 0.36 -8.57 -41.82
N LEU A 36 1.23 -7.87 -42.54
CA LEU A 36 1.88 -6.65 -42.05
C LEU A 36 0.90 -5.47 -41.89
N ASN A 37 -0.10 -5.36 -42.76
CA ASN A 37 -1.10 -4.28 -42.67
C ASN A 37 -1.92 -4.37 -41.38
N GLU A 38 -2.36 -5.58 -41.01
CA GLU A 38 -3.09 -5.81 -39.76
C GLU A 38 -2.18 -5.58 -38.55
N ALA A 39 -0.92 -6.04 -38.62
CA ALA A 39 0.06 -5.78 -37.57
C ALA A 39 0.26 -4.27 -37.34
N LEU A 40 0.48 -3.49 -38.41
CA LEU A 40 0.65 -2.03 -38.34
C LEU A 40 -0.60 -1.33 -37.82
N HIS A 41 -1.80 -1.81 -38.16
CA HIS A 41 -3.04 -1.31 -37.60
C HIS A 41 -3.11 -1.51 -36.09
N ILE A 42 -2.82 -2.72 -35.61
CA ILE A 42 -2.81 -3.03 -34.16
C ILE A 42 -1.72 -2.22 -33.43
N PHE A 43 -0.54 -2.04 -34.04
CA PHE A 43 0.52 -1.20 -33.48
C PHE A 43 0.11 0.27 -33.37
N ARG A 44 -0.55 0.82 -34.40
CA ARG A 44 -1.12 2.17 -34.37
C ARG A 44 -2.12 2.33 -33.22
N ASP A 45 -2.99 1.35 -33.07
CA ASP A 45 -3.93 1.24 -31.96
C ASP A 45 -3.26 1.26 -30.58
N ILE A 46 -2.15 0.54 -30.44
CA ILE A 46 -1.36 0.50 -29.21
C ILE A 46 -0.74 1.87 -28.94
N MET A 47 -0.13 2.51 -29.94
CA MET A 47 0.49 3.84 -29.82
C MET A 47 -0.51 4.93 -29.42
N THR A 48 -1.71 4.91 -30.02
CA THR A 48 -2.80 5.82 -29.63
C THR A 48 -3.18 5.62 -28.17
N LYS A 49 -3.24 4.37 -27.69
CA LYS A 49 -3.57 4.05 -26.31
C LYS A 49 -2.49 4.43 -25.30
N ILE A 50 -1.21 4.40 -25.69
CA ILE A 50 -0.08 4.81 -24.84
C ILE A 50 0.27 6.30 -24.96
N GLY A 51 -0.40 7.04 -25.84
CA GLY A 51 -0.29 8.50 -25.95
C GLY A 51 0.86 9.03 -26.82
N ILE A 52 1.39 8.21 -27.74
CA ILE A 52 2.52 8.59 -28.63
C ILE A 52 1.96 9.12 -29.96
N GLY A 53 1.47 10.36 -29.95
CA GLY A 53 0.80 10.94 -31.12
C GLY A 53 1.74 11.43 -32.21
N ALA A 54 2.72 12.28 -31.86
CA ALA A 54 3.59 12.98 -32.82
C ALA A 54 4.67 12.08 -33.43
N GLU A 55 5.11 11.05 -32.71
CA GLU A 55 6.18 10.13 -33.09
C GLU A 55 5.65 8.80 -33.67
N SER A 56 4.31 8.64 -33.76
CA SER A 56 3.66 7.41 -34.21
C SER A 56 4.10 6.96 -35.61
N ALA A 57 4.36 7.92 -36.50
CA ALA A 57 4.84 7.65 -37.85
C ALA A 57 6.23 6.98 -37.85
N ILE A 58 7.12 7.41 -36.96
CA ILE A 58 8.48 6.85 -36.83
C ILE A 58 8.40 5.37 -36.44
N TRP A 59 7.62 5.05 -35.40
CA TRP A 59 7.51 3.68 -34.91
C TRP A 59 6.85 2.72 -35.90
N LEU A 60 5.82 3.16 -36.63
CA LEU A 60 5.19 2.34 -37.66
C LEU A 60 6.16 2.00 -38.79
N HIS A 61 6.94 2.99 -39.22
CA HIS A 61 7.94 2.81 -40.26
C HIS A 61 9.06 1.87 -39.82
N LEU A 62 9.55 1.99 -38.57
CA LEU A 62 10.55 1.07 -38.03
C LEU A 62 10.05 -0.37 -37.94
N ILE A 63 8.78 -0.58 -37.60
CA ILE A 63 8.15 -1.90 -37.61
C ILE A 63 8.15 -2.43 -39.05
N GLU A 64 7.65 -1.66 -40.01
CA GLU A 64 7.62 -2.06 -41.41
C GLU A 64 9.01 -2.44 -41.93
N SER A 65 10.04 -1.64 -41.64
CA SER A 65 11.43 -1.92 -41.99
C SER A 65 11.97 -3.22 -41.39
N LEU A 66 11.72 -3.46 -40.10
CA LEU A 66 12.17 -4.70 -39.42
C LEU A 66 11.49 -5.96 -39.96
N TYR A 67 10.26 -5.86 -40.44
CA TYR A 67 9.53 -7.02 -40.97
C TYR A 67 9.76 -7.25 -42.47
N THR A 68 10.00 -6.19 -43.23
CA THR A 68 10.37 -6.28 -44.65
C THR A 68 11.88 -6.46 -44.88
N ALA A 69 12.69 -6.31 -43.83
CA ALA A 69 14.15 -6.25 -43.88
C ALA A 69 14.68 -5.16 -44.83
N ASN A 70 13.88 -4.13 -45.10
CA ASN A 70 14.29 -2.97 -45.86
C ASN A 70 14.70 -1.85 -44.91
N PRO A 71 15.81 -1.13 -45.18
CA PRO A 71 16.16 0.02 -44.38
C PRO A 71 15.01 1.03 -44.46
N PRO A 72 14.63 1.66 -43.34
CA PRO A 72 13.63 2.73 -43.37
C PRO A 72 14.07 3.80 -44.36
N GLN A 73 13.17 4.23 -45.25
CA GLN A 73 13.35 5.47 -46.02
C GLN A 73 13.73 6.60 -45.05
N LYS A 74 14.76 7.41 -45.37
CA LYS A 74 15.23 8.52 -44.52
C LYS A 74 14.04 9.36 -44.03
N ILE A 75 13.68 9.22 -42.76
CA ILE A 75 12.58 9.98 -42.15
C ILE A 75 12.99 11.47 -41.95
N LEU A 76 14.27 11.81 -42.09
CA LEU A 76 14.88 12.93 -41.38
C LEU A 76 15.63 13.95 -42.27
N ASP A 77 14.93 14.62 -43.19
CA ASP A 77 15.56 15.67 -44.01
C ASP A 77 14.99 17.10 -43.80
N ALA A 78 14.17 17.40 -42.78
CA ALA A 78 13.70 18.79 -42.58
C ALA A 78 13.41 19.29 -41.14
N LYS A 79 13.57 18.48 -40.08
CA LYS A 79 13.45 18.95 -38.67
C LYS A 79 14.56 18.43 -37.74
N THR A 80 15.61 17.89 -38.32
CA THR A 80 16.73 17.20 -37.66
C THR A 80 17.87 18.13 -37.22
N THR A 81 17.55 19.22 -36.52
CA THR A 81 18.58 20.08 -35.91
C THR A 81 18.74 19.90 -34.39
N ALA A 82 18.19 18.85 -33.76
CA ALA A 82 18.15 18.79 -32.29
C ALA A 82 18.45 17.44 -31.61
N CYS A 83 19.31 16.58 -32.17
CA CYS A 83 20.22 15.84 -31.29
C CYS A 83 21.49 16.69 -31.27
N SER A 84 21.76 17.41 -30.17
CA SER A 84 22.94 18.28 -30.15
C SER A 84 24.17 17.42 -30.40
N THR A 85 25.09 17.95 -31.20
CA THR A 85 26.44 17.40 -31.39
C THR A 85 27.29 17.48 -30.12
N GLN A 86 26.69 17.85 -28.98
CA GLN A 86 27.35 17.94 -27.69
C GLN A 86 27.54 16.52 -27.15
N THR A 87 28.78 16.15 -26.89
CA THR A 87 29.13 14.85 -26.33
C THR A 87 28.87 14.88 -24.83
N LEU A 88 28.03 13.97 -24.31
CA LEU A 88 27.74 13.90 -22.87
C LEU A 88 28.86 13.15 -22.13
N HIS A 89 29.40 13.78 -21.10
CA HIS A 89 30.30 13.13 -20.15
C HIS A 89 29.50 12.29 -19.17
N LYS A 90 29.68 10.97 -19.19
CA LYS A 90 28.90 10.05 -18.36
C LYS A 90 29.73 9.54 -17.19
N LEU A 91 29.20 9.68 -15.97
CA LEU A 91 29.78 9.13 -14.75
C LEU A 91 28.96 7.94 -14.28
N LEU A 92 29.54 6.75 -14.33
CA LEU A 92 28.86 5.51 -13.96
C LEU A 92 29.35 5.02 -12.59
N ALA A 93 28.41 4.77 -11.68
CA ALA A 93 28.67 3.98 -10.48
C ALA A 93 28.40 2.49 -10.78
N ALA A 94 29.45 1.70 -10.96
CA ALA A 94 29.35 0.29 -11.34
C ALA A 94 29.63 -0.63 -10.15
N GLY A 95 28.61 -1.35 -9.69
CA GLY A 95 28.72 -2.30 -8.59
C GLY A 95 29.03 -3.72 -9.04
N ALA A 96 29.72 -4.47 -8.18
CA ALA A 96 29.97 -5.91 -8.31
C ALA A 96 28.96 -6.73 -7.49
N GLY A 97 27.67 -6.50 -7.66
CA GLY A 97 26.62 -7.01 -6.75
C GLY A 97 26.35 -6.04 -5.60
N TRP A 98 26.24 -6.53 -4.35
CA TRP A 98 26.05 -5.70 -3.15
C TRP A 98 27.34 -4.98 -2.69
N SER A 99 27.96 -4.20 -3.57
CA SER A 99 29.26 -3.55 -3.34
C SER A 99 29.18 -2.11 -2.83
N GLY A 100 27.98 -1.53 -2.69
CA GLY A 100 27.79 -0.17 -2.20
C GLY A 100 27.85 0.92 -3.27
N SER A 101 27.73 0.58 -4.56
CA SER A 101 27.77 1.54 -5.67
C SER A 101 26.70 2.64 -5.61
N SER A 102 25.55 2.39 -4.97
CA SER A 102 24.52 3.42 -4.74
C SER A 102 25.05 4.62 -3.95
N ALA A 103 26.01 4.41 -3.04
CA ALA A 103 26.61 5.50 -2.28
C ALA A 103 27.47 6.42 -3.16
N ILE A 104 28.12 5.86 -4.17
CA ILE A 104 28.95 6.62 -5.13
C ILE A 104 28.02 7.37 -6.11
N PHE A 105 26.91 6.75 -6.50
CA PHE A 105 25.88 7.41 -7.28
C PHE A 105 25.24 8.58 -6.52
N ASP A 106 24.88 8.39 -5.24
CA ASP A 106 24.40 9.47 -4.37
C ASP A 106 25.45 10.55 -4.13
N TYR A 107 26.74 10.20 -4.18
CA TYR A 107 27.81 11.18 -4.10
C TYR A 107 27.84 12.07 -5.36
N TYR A 108 27.73 11.51 -6.55
CA TYR A 108 27.64 12.28 -7.79
C TYR A 108 26.44 13.23 -7.82
N ARG A 109 25.32 12.85 -7.21
CA ARG A 109 24.10 13.68 -7.11
C ARG A 109 24.29 14.98 -6.34
N ASN A 110 25.33 15.08 -5.51
CA ASN A 110 25.58 16.28 -4.73
C ASN A 110 26.15 17.45 -5.55
N PHE A 111 26.59 17.22 -6.80
CA PHE A 111 27.22 18.24 -7.64
C PHE A 111 26.17 18.88 -8.56
N GLU A 112 26.12 20.22 -8.56
CA GLU A 112 25.06 20.98 -9.26
C GLU A 112 25.07 20.82 -10.79
N ASN A 113 26.25 20.60 -11.36
CA ASN A 113 26.45 20.37 -12.78
C ASN A 113 26.25 18.90 -13.21
N VAL A 114 25.89 18.02 -12.28
CA VAL A 114 25.65 16.60 -12.55
C VAL A 114 24.16 16.31 -12.57
N GLN A 115 23.68 15.84 -13.71
CA GLN A 115 22.33 15.32 -13.78
C GLN A 115 22.30 13.82 -13.50
N ALA A 116 21.56 13.40 -12.48
CA ALA A 116 21.40 11.99 -12.15
C ALA A 116 20.25 11.34 -12.91
N ILE A 117 20.54 10.20 -13.54
CA ILE A 117 19.53 9.35 -14.18
C ILE A 117 19.44 8.01 -13.45
N HIS A 118 18.29 7.79 -12.83
CA HIS A 118 18.00 6.57 -12.08
C HIS A 118 17.41 5.44 -12.96
N GLY A 119 17.62 4.20 -12.52
CA GLY A 119 16.93 3.00 -13.01
C GLY A 119 17.84 1.99 -13.70
N GLU A 120 17.39 0.74 -13.83
CA GLU A 120 18.09 -0.31 -14.58
C GLU A 120 17.82 -0.16 -16.08
N PHE A 121 18.87 0.02 -16.88
CA PHE A 121 18.76 0.21 -18.32
C PHE A 121 18.93 -1.14 -19.02
N MET A 122 17.85 -1.93 -19.03
CA MET A 122 17.84 -3.20 -19.76
C MET A 122 18.04 -3.02 -21.27
N HIS A 123 17.79 -1.83 -21.81
CA HIS A 123 18.17 -1.46 -23.18
C HIS A 123 19.68 -1.57 -23.43
N ILE A 124 20.50 -1.45 -22.38
CA ILE A 124 21.95 -1.46 -22.46
C ILE A 124 22.49 -2.80 -21.97
N ASN A 125 22.17 -3.22 -20.74
CA ASN A 125 22.74 -4.43 -20.11
C ASN A 125 21.80 -5.66 -20.11
N GLY A 126 20.59 -5.54 -20.65
CA GLY A 126 19.63 -6.63 -20.66
C GLY A 126 19.94 -7.70 -21.71
N LYS A 127 19.39 -8.91 -21.51
CA LYS A 127 19.46 -10.02 -22.47
C LYS A 127 19.08 -9.62 -23.90
N TYR A 128 18.02 -8.81 -24.04
CA TYR A 128 17.53 -8.32 -25.32
C TYR A 128 17.95 -6.86 -25.59
N GLY A 129 18.91 -6.35 -24.82
CA GLY A 129 19.47 -5.01 -24.97
C GLY A 129 20.74 -5.01 -25.82
N LEU A 130 21.41 -3.86 -25.85
CA LEU A 130 22.65 -3.63 -26.60
C LEU A 130 23.73 -4.69 -26.28
N HIS A 131 23.95 -4.99 -25.00
CA HIS A 131 24.91 -6.01 -24.58
C HIS A 131 24.60 -7.38 -25.19
N GLY A 132 23.35 -7.83 -25.13
CA GLY A 132 22.93 -9.11 -25.69
C GLY A 132 22.98 -9.15 -27.23
N LEU A 133 22.78 -8.01 -27.90
CA LEU A 133 22.95 -7.94 -29.35
C LEU A 133 24.43 -8.03 -29.77
N ILE A 134 25.33 -7.39 -29.03
CA ILE A 134 26.78 -7.41 -29.30
C ILE A 134 27.40 -8.77 -28.95
N PHE A 135 27.03 -9.33 -27.79
CA PHE A 135 27.71 -10.49 -27.20
C PHE A 135 26.85 -11.78 -27.15
N GLY A 136 25.61 -11.76 -27.63
CA GLY A 136 24.72 -12.93 -27.76
C GLY A 136 23.90 -13.29 -26.51
N GLU A 137 23.04 -14.32 -26.64
CA GLU A 137 22.21 -14.82 -25.53
C GLU A 137 22.95 -15.82 -24.62
N ALA A 138 23.51 -15.40 -23.47
CA ALA A 138 23.68 -16.30 -22.31
C ALA A 138 24.03 -15.59 -20.98
N ASN A 139 23.50 -16.18 -19.89
CA ASN A 139 23.72 -16.00 -18.45
C ASN A 139 24.23 -14.64 -17.91
N ASN A 140 23.40 -14.04 -17.05
CA ASN A 140 23.53 -12.74 -16.37
C ASN A 140 24.84 -12.44 -15.59
N PHE A 141 25.85 -13.33 -15.55
CA PHE A 141 26.86 -13.28 -14.49
C PHE A 141 28.32 -13.65 -14.85
N MET A 142 28.73 -13.80 -16.12
CA MET A 142 30.15 -13.89 -16.51
C MET A 142 30.47 -13.08 -17.79
N PRO A 143 31.67 -12.49 -17.91
CA PRO A 143 32.15 -11.89 -19.17
C PRO A 143 32.28 -12.97 -20.25
N MET A 144 31.77 -12.69 -21.45
CA MET A 144 31.70 -13.65 -22.55
C MET A 144 32.88 -13.51 -23.51
N GLN A 145 33.24 -14.60 -24.17
CA GLN A 145 33.96 -14.51 -25.44
C GLN A 145 32.97 -14.04 -26.51
N GLU A 146 33.45 -13.23 -27.46
CA GLU A 146 32.64 -12.74 -28.59
C GLU A 146 31.84 -13.88 -29.24
N THR A 147 30.62 -13.60 -29.66
CA THR A 147 29.80 -14.59 -30.36
C THR A 147 30.56 -15.11 -31.57
N THR A 148 30.55 -16.42 -31.81
CA THR A 148 31.18 -17.00 -32.99
C THR A 148 30.49 -16.59 -34.30
N SER A 149 29.26 -16.08 -34.24
CA SER A 149 28.51 -15.56 -35.40
C SER A 149 28.76 -14.06 -35.59
N PRO A 150 29.29 -13.60 -36.75
CA PRO A 150 29.46 -12.18 -37.05
C PRO A 150 28.15 -11.45 -37.37
N LEU A 151 27.05 -12.19 -37.62
CA LEU A 151 25.74 -11.64 -37.99
C LEU A 151 24.71 -11.82 -36.87
N LEU A 152 23.83 -10.82 -36.72
CA LEU A 152 22.58 -10.89 -35.96
C LEU A 152 21.54 -11.65 -36.78
N THR A 153 20.75 -12.46 -36.11
CA THR A 153 19.50 -12.94 -36.70
C THR A 153 18.46 -11.83 -36.68
N LEU A 154 17.59 -11.81 -37.68
CA LEU A 154 16.45 -10.88 -37.72
C LEU A 154 15.54 -11.04 -36.49
N GLN A 155 15.42 -12.27 -35.98
CA GLN A 155 14.66 -12.58 -34.77
C GLN A 155 15.25 -11.94 -33.51
N GLU A 156 16.59 -11.90 -33.36
CA GLU A 156 17.24 -11.22 -32.24
C GLU A 156 16.95 -9.72 -32.25
N LEU A 157 17.02 -9.08 -33.43
CA LEU A 157 16.73 -7.65 -33.57
C LEU A 157 15.24 -7.35 -33.31
N ARG A 158 14.32 -8.20 -33.81
CA ARG A 158 12.87 -8.09 -33.54
C ARG A 158 12.55 -8.27 -32.06
N ASN A 159 13.21 -9.21 -31.38
CA ASN A 159 13.05 -9.42 -29.93
C ASN A 159 13.54 -8.20 -29.13
N ALA A 160 14.71 -7.65 -29.49
CA ALA A 160 15.24 -6.43 -28.88
C ALA A 160 14.32 -5.22 -29.11
N PHE A 161 13.81 -5.05 -30.33
CA PHE A 161 12.86 -4.01 -30.66
C PHE A 161 11.57 -4.12 -29.85
N ARG A 162 10.95 -5.30 -29.82
CA ARG A 162 9.71 -5.54 -29.08
C ARG A 162 9.87 -5.30 -27.58
N TYR A 163 10.87 -5.92 -26.97
CA TYR A 163 11.05 -5.98 -25.51
C TYR A 163 11.75 -4.75 -24.95
N CYS A 164 12.91 -4.39 -25.52
CA CYS A 164 13.72 -3.28 -25.05
C CYS A 164 13.25 -1.97 -25.67
N PHE A 165 13.12 -1.83 -26.98
CA PHE A 165 12.93 -0.48 -27.56
C PHE A 165 11.48 0.02 -27.55
N PHE A 166 10.50 -0.88 -27.69
CA PHE A 166 9.08 -0.55 -27.72
C PHE A 166 8.34 -0.82 -26.39
N GLY A 167 8.99 -1.49 -25.44
CA GLY A 167 8.46 -1.69 -24.08
C GLY A 167 7.26 -2.63 -24.01
N ILE A 168 7.29 -3.71 -24.80
CA ILE A 168 6.24 -4.74 -24.86
C ILE A 168 6.84 -6.12 -24.64
N THR A 169 6.31 -6.88 -23.69
CA THR A 169 6.73 -8.26 -23.42
C THR A 169 5.62 -9.27 -23.76
N ALA A 170 6.02 -10.50 -24.11
CA ALA A 170 5.13 -11.63 -24.39
C ALA A 170 4.89 -12.58 -23.19
N CYS A 171 5.40 -12.30 -21.99
CA CYS A 171 5.53 -13.35 -20.95
C CYS A 171 5.12 -12.96 -19.50
N GLU A 172 4.76 -14.02 -18.77
CA GLU A 172 3.90 -14.15 -17.58
C GLU A 172 4.62 -13.98 -16.22
N ASP A 173 5.90 -13.58 -16.23
CA ASP A 173 6.70 -13.35 -15.00
C ASP A 173 6.79 -11.86 -14.60
N ARG A 174 6.72 -11.60 -13.29
CA ARG A 174 6.76 -10.27 -12.67
C ARG A 174 8.01 -9.47 -13.03
N THR A 175 9.14 -10.14 -13.25
CA THR A 175 10.42 -9.48 -13.56
C THR A 175 10.39 -8.85 -14.95
N GLN A 176 9.93 -9.60 -15.96
CA GLN A 176 9.82 -9.12 -17.34
C GLN A 176 8.75 -8.03 -17.49
N ILE A 177 7.67 -8.12 -16.72
CA ILE A 177 6.65 -7.06 -16.60
C ILE A 177 7.28 -5.76 -16.08
N LYS A 178 8.11 -5.83 -15.04
CA LYS A 178 8.79 -4.65 -14.46
C LYS A 178 9.71 -3.98 -15.50
N HIS A 179 10.47 -4.76 -16.27
CA HIS A 179 11.40 -4.21 -17.25
C HIS A 179 10.70 -3.62 -18.48
N SER A 180 9.67 -4.30 -19.00
CA SER A 180 8.84 -3.78 -20.09
C SER A 180 8.10 -2.49 -19.68
N LYS A 181 7.71 -2.35 -18.41
CA LYS A 181 7.21 -1.08 -17.85
C LYS A 181 8.28 0.01 -17.93
N ASN A 182 9.50 -0.24 -17.47
CA ASN A 182 10.58 0.74 -17.54
C ASN A 182 10.84 1.20 -18.97
N ALA A 183 10.97 0.27 -19.91
CA ALA A 183 11.15 0.55 -21.34
C ALA A 183 10.04 1.44 -21.92
N ARG A 184 8.79 1.18 -21.52
CA ARG A 184 7.65 2.03 -21.91
C ARG A 184 7.69 3.42 -21.30
N LEU A 185 8.22 3.57 -20.08
CA LEU A 185 8.43 4.90 -19.49
C LEU A 185 9.48 5.70 -20.26
N PHE A 186 10.53 5.06 -20.77
CA PHE A 186 11.48 5.72 -21.69
C PHE A 186 10.79 6.16 -22.98
N LEU A 187 9.96 5.29 -23.55
CA LEU A 187 9.19 5.59 -24.75
C LEU A 187 8.23 6.77 -24.55
N ILE A 188 7.51 6.83 -23.43
CA ILE A 188 6.55 7.89 -23.10
C ILE A 188 7.26 9.22 -22.79
N ASN A 189 8.37 9.17 -22.04
CA ASN A 189 9.07 10.38 -21.60
C ASN A 189 10.08 10.90 -22.63
N GLY A 190 10.58 10.03 -23.51
CA GLY A 190 11.73 10.28 -24.38
C GLY A 190 11.46 11.00 -25.69
N GLY A 191 10.19 11.29 -26.00
CA GLY A 191 9.74 12.05 -27.16
C GLY A 191 10.36 11.63 -28.51
N GLU A 192 10.30 12.53 -29.49
CA GLU A 192 10.86 12.35 -30.84
C GLU A 192 12.35 11.97 -30.84
N LYS A 193 13.16 12.47 -29.90
CA LYS A 193 14.61 12.22 -29.85
C LYS A 193 14.95 10.75 -29.59
N TYR A 194 14.26 10.10 -28.66
CA TYR A 194 14.46 8.67 -28.38
C TYR A 194 14.02 7.81 -29.56
N ALA A 195 12.87 8.13 -30.16
CA ALA A 195 12.35 7.42 -31.34
C ALA A 195 13.29 7.53 -32.54
N CYS A 196 13.83 8.73 -32.82
CA CYS A 196 14.81 8.95 -33.88
C CYS A 196 16.10 8.16 -33.66
N ALA A 197 16.61 8.10 -32.43
CA ALA A 197 17.83 7.36 -32.13
C ALA A 197 17.68 5.85 -32.25
N VAL A 198 16.55 5.30 -31.81
CA VAL A 198 16.18 3.89 -32.06
C VAL A 198 16.05 3.65 -33.56
N GLY A 199 15.51 4.61 -34.30
CA GLY A 199 15.37 4.52 -35.75
C GLY A 199 16.71 4.46 -36.48
N HIS A 200 17.61 5.39 -36.19
CA HIS A 200 18.97 5.38 -36.72
C HIS A 200 19.71 4.09 -36.37
N PHE A 201 19.57 3.60 -35.13
CA PHE A 201 20.19 2.34 -34.73
C PHE A 201 19.72 1.17 -35.62
N ILE A 202 18.41 1.02 -35.82
CA ILE A 202 17.83 -0.05 -36.63
C ILE A 202 18.20 0.09 -38.11
N GLU A 203 18.10 1.30 -38.66
CA GLU A 203 18.45 1.58 -40.05
C GLU A 203 19.88 1.17 -40.37
N ASN A 204 20.81 1.53 -39.49
CA ASN A 204 22.22 1.20 -39.66
C ASN A 204 22.47 -0.31 -39.54
N VAL A 205 21.86 -0.99 -38.56
CA VAL A 205 21.99 -2.45 -38.42
C VAL A 205 21.45 -3.18 -39.66
N ILE A 206 20.30 -2.74 -40.20
CA ILE A 206 19.73 -3.32 -41.43
C ILE A 206 20.63 -3.02 -42.65
N SER A 207 21.10 -1.78 -42.79
CA SER A 207 21.93 -1.34 -43.93
C SER A 207 23.30 -2.02 -43.98
N HIS A 208 23.82 -2.46 -42.83
CA HIS A 208 25.04 -3.26 -42.74
C HIS A 208 24.74 -4.76 -42.72
N ASN A 209 23.65 -5.21 -43.37
CA ASN A 209 23.27 -6.62 -43.49
C ASN A 209 23.28 -7.38 -42.15
N PHE A 210 22.85 -6.73 -41.07
CA PHE A 210 22.79 -7.31 -39.73
C PHE A 210 24.14 -7.66 -39.11
N GLU A 211 25.25 -7.05 -39.55
CA GLU A 211 26.56 -7.21 -38.92
C GLU A 211 26.55 -6.79 -37.45
N ARG A 212 26.98 -7.70 -36.55
CA ARG A 212 27.04 -7.40 -35.11
C ARG A 212 28.01 -6.28 -34.78
N LYS A 213 29.09 -6.17 -35.55
CA LYS A 213 30.10 -5.12 -35.37
C LYS A 213 29.51 -3.72 -35.57
N ALA A 214 28.58 -3.56 -36.52
CA ALA A 214 27.91 -2.29 -36.77
C ALA A 214 27.18 -1.77 -35.52
N ILE A 215 26.65 -2.65 -34.65
CA ILE A 215 26.03 -2.24 -33.38
C ILE A 215 27.00 -1.44 -32.51
N GLY A 216 28.27 -1.84 -32.49
CA GLY A 216 29.32 -1.19 -31.70
C GLY A 216 29.57 0.25 -32.15
N ASP A 217 29.53 0.50 -33.46
CA ASP A 217 29.78 1.83 -34.05
C ASP A 217 28.67 2.85 -33.71
N PHE A 218 27.46 2.36 -33.37
CA PHE A 218 26.30 3.18 -33.00
C PHE A 218 25.93 3.10 -31.52
N ALA A 219 26.65 2.29 -30.73
CA ALA A 219 26.40 2.08 -29.30
C ALA A 219 26.47 3.39 -28.51
N GLU A 220 27.47 4.23 -28.80
CA GLU A 220 27.67 5.52 -28.13
C GLU A 220 26.53 6.50 -28.41
N ALA A 221 26.14 6.66 -29.67
CA ALA A 221 25.01 7.49 -30.07
C ALA A 221 23.70 7.01 -29.41
N PHE A 222 23.53 5.69 -29.28
CA PHE A 222 22.36 5.11 -28.63
C PHE A 222 22.29 5.43 -27.12
N ILE A 223 23.39 5.29 -26.38
CA ILE A 223 23.42 5.64 -24.95
C ILE A 223 23.27 7.15 -24.73
N ASP A 224 23.83 7.98 -25.62
CA ASP A 224 23.63 9.44 -25.59
C ASP A 224 22.16 9.80 -25.76
N ALA A 225 21.49 9.23 -26.75
CA ALA A 225 20.06 9.45 -26.95
C ALA A 225 19.21 8.97 -25.75
N CYS A 226 19.57 7.84 -25.14
CA CYS A 226 18.93 7.38 -23.91
C CYS A 226 19.09 8.39 -22.77
N CYS A 227 20.26 9.04 -22.65
CA CYS A 227 20.49 10.08 -21.65
C CYS A 227 19.70 11.34 -21.98
N TYR A 228 19.79 11.85 -23.21
CA TYR A 228 19.07 13.05 -23.65
C TYR A 228 17.55 12.96 -23.47
N SER A 229 16.97 11.77 -23.65
CA SER A 229 15.55 11.51 -23.42
C SER A 229 15.06 11.81 -22.00
N ARG A 230 15.99 11.97 -21.04
CA ARG A 230 15.72 12.16 -19.61
C ARG A 230 16.31 13.44 -19.04
N MET A 231 16.82 14.33 -19.88
CA MET A 231 17.45 15.58 -19.48
C MET A 231 16.48 16.76 -19.63
N PRO A 232 16.01 17.39 -18.53
CA PRO A 232 15.23 18.62 -18.60
C PRO A 232 16.10 19.87 -18.79
N ASN A 233 17.41 19.79 -18.51
CA ASN A 233 18.37 20.91 -18.53
C ASN A 233 19.58 20.59 -19.43
N SER A 234 20.21 21.63 -19.99
CA SER A 234 21.45 21.54 -20.81
C SER A 234 22.70 21.39 -19.93
N THR A 235 22.85 20.23 -19.27
CA THR A 235 24.08 19.89 -18.52
C THR A 235 24.97 18.99 -19.36
N ASP A 236 26.30 19.11 -19.22
CA ASP A 236 27.26 18.30 -19.97
C ASP A 236 27.64 16.99 -19.24
N ILE A 237 27.30 16.85 -17.95
CA ILE A 237 27.66 15.68 -17.12
C ILE A 237 26.43 14.95 -16.61
N VAL A 238 26.41 13.63 -16.83
CA VAL A 238 25.30 12.75 -16.42
C VAL A 238 25.81 11.63 -15.53
N ALA A 239 25.22 11.48 -14.34
CA ALA A 239 25.46 10.34 -13.47
C ALA A 239 24.48 9.19 -13.76
N LEU A 240 25.01 7.98 -13.87
CA LEU A 240 24.28 6.76 -14.23
C LEU A 240 24.40 5.73 -13.10
N ASP A 241 23.26 5.17 -12.66
CA ASP A 241 23.21 4.19 -11.56
C ASP A 241 23.24 2.75 -12.10
N ASN A 242 24.38 2.06 -11.93
CA ASN A 242 24.53 0.63 -12.22
C ASN A 242 24.02 0.16 -13.61
N ILE A 243 24.07 1.04 -14.62
CA ILE A 243 23.68 0.71 -15.99
C ILE A 243 24.54 -0.42 -16.55
N LEU A 244 25.84 -0.38 -16.28
CA LEU A 244 26.78 -1.46 -16.55
C LEU A 244 27.36 -1.91 -15.19
N PRO A 245 27.08 -3.13 -14.74
CA PRO A 245 27.71 -3.64 -13.53
C PRO A 245 29.21 -3.84 -13.76
N ALA A 246 29.99 -3.92 -12.68
CA ALA A 246 31.45 -3.97 -12.76
C ALA A 246 31.99 -5.22 -13.50
N TYR A 247 31.19 -6.26 -13.65
CA TYR A 247 31.53 -7.45 -14.44
C TYR A 247 31.11 -7.35 -15.93
N ARG A 248 30.79 -6.13 -16.42
CA ARG A 248 30.37 -5.83 -17.80
C ARG A 248 31.20 -4.73 -18.47
N LEU A 249 32.44 -4.53 -18.01
CA LEU A 249 33.35 -3.48 -18.51
C LEU A 249 33.80 -3.69 -19.95
N GLU A 250 33.56 -4.85 -20.56
CA GLU A 250 33.75 -5.10 -21.99
C GLU A 250 32.98 -4.14 -22.89
N MET A 251 31.87 -3.61 -22.39
CA MET A 251 31.07 -2.60 -23.09
C MET A 251 31.83 -1.28 -23.32
N LEU A 252 32.89 -1.00 -22.55
CA LEU A 252 33.72 0.20 -22.70
C LEU A 252 34.57 0.21 -23.98
N ASN A 253 34.63 -0.92 -24.69
CA ASN A 253 35.18 -0.95 -26.04
C ASN A 253 34.33 -0.13 -27.04
N PHE A 254 33.06 0.12 -26.72
CA PHE A 254 32.09 0.77 -27.61
C PHE A 254 31.58 2.13 -27.09
N PHE A 255 31.99 2.53 -25.88
CA PHE A 255 31.62 3.80 -25.29
C PHE A 255 32.89 4.60 -25.05
N SER A 256 33.11 5.72 -25.76
CA SER A 256 34.32 6.51 -25.59
C SER A 256 34.20 7.53 -24.44
N ASN A 257 33.02 8.12 -24.23
CA ASN A 257 32.77 9.23 -23.28
C ASN A 257 32.08 8.82 -21.97
N ILE A 258 32.59 7.77 -21.32
CA ILE A 258 32.09 7.31 -20.02
C ILE A 258 33.26 7.03 -19.07
N ARG A 259 33.16 7.53 -17.84
CA ARG A 259 34.03 7.17 -16.72
C ARG A 259 33.27 6.27 -15.76
N VAL A 260 33.93 5.22 -15.27
CA VAL A 260 33.33 4.17 -14.45
C VAL A 260 34.03 4.07 -13.10
N ALA A 261 33.28 4.35 -12.05
CA ALA A 261 33.67 4.02 -10.68
C ALA A 261 33.30 2.56 -10.40
N ALA A 262 34.27 1.67 -10.51
CA ALA A 262 34.10 0.25 -10.22
C ALA A 262 34.20 0.03 -8.71
N VAL A 263 33.06 -0.06 -8.03
CA VAL A 263 32.99 -0.06 -6.57
C VAL A 263 33.24 -1.45 -6.03
N MET A 264 34.35 -1.60 -5.30
CA MET A 264 34.77 -2.83 -4.62
C MET A 264 34.65 -2.64 -3.12
N ARG A 265 34.04 -3.62 -2.45
CA ARG A 265 33.83 -3.63 -1.01
C ARG A 265 34.57 -4.80 -0.41
N ASP A 266 35.01 -4.66 0.84
CA ASP A 266 35.65 -5.76 1.56
C ASP A 266 34.84 -7.07 1.36
N PRO A 267 35.48 -8.17 0.91
CA PRO A 267 34.77 -9.38 0.53
C PRO A 267 34.00 -9.99 1.70
N ARG A 268 34.47 -9.79 2.94
CA ARG A 268 33.78 -10.27 4.15
C ARG A 268 32.53 -9.44 4.42
N ASP A 269 32.62 -8.12 4.27
CA ASP A 269 31.48 -7.22 4.40
C ASP A 269 30.42 -7.52 3.33
N GLN A 270 30.86 -7.67 2.08
CA GLN A 270 29.96 -7.96 0.96
C GLN A 270 29.30 -9.34 1.09
N PHE A 271 30.00 -10.36 1.59
CA PHE A 271 29.41 -11.68 1.82
C PHE A 271 28.31 -11.64 2.89
N ILE A 272 28.59 -10.98 4.01
CA ILE A 272 27.63 -10.86 5.11
C ILE A 272 26.42 -10.05 4.68
N ASP A 273 26.65 -8.96 3.97
CA ASP A 273 25.54 -8.14 3.48
C ASP A 273 24.61 -8.94 2.55
N ASN A 274 25.20 -9.78 1.69
CA ASN A 274 24.42 -10.72 0.89
C ASN A 274 23.67 -11.74 1.75
N LYS A 275 24.28 -12.33 2.78
CA LYS A 275 23.61 -13.30 3.68
C LYS A 275 22.46 -12.67 4.48
N LEU A 276 22.60 -11.40 4.86
CA LEU A 276 21.62 -10.69 5.67
C LEU A 276 20.45 -10.18 4.83
N HIS A 277 20.70 -9.69 3.62
CA HIS A 277 19.73 -8.88 2.89
C HIS A 277 19.30 -9.48 1.54
N ASN A 278 20.06 -10.40 0.97
CA ASN A 278 19.70 -11.06 -0.28
C ASN A 278 19.07 -12.44 -0.02
N LYS A 279 17.72 -12.48 -0.03
CA LYS A 279 16.93 -13.70 0.23
C LYS A 279 17.22 -14.87 -0.71
N ASN A 280 17.78 -14.58 -1.89
CA ASN A 280 18.13 -15.58 -2.90
C ASN A 280 19.63 -15.93 -2.88
N PHE A 281 20.40 -15.43 -1.91
CA PHE A 281 21.82 -15.70 -1.79
C PHE A 281 22.06 -17.07 -1.14
N THR A 282 22.40 -18.05 -1.97
CA THR A 282 22.63 -19.45 -1.57
C THR A 282 24.09 -19.88 -1.67
N ARG A 283 25.00 -18.97 -2.06
CA ARG A 283 26.41 -19.31 -2.28
C ARG A 283 27.13 -19.61 -0.97
N THR A 284 27.96 -20.64 -0.99
CA THR A 284 28.91 -20.92 0.09
C THR A 284 30.05 -19.89 0.09
N ALA A 285 30.79 -19.80 1.20
CA ALA A 285 32.01 -18.99 1.29
C ALA A 285 32.98 -19.28 0.13
N GLU A 286 33.16 -20.54 -0.27
CA GLU A 286 34.07 -20.93 -1.35
C GLU A 286 33.57 -20.50 -2.73
N ALA A 287 32.28 -20.68 -3.00
CA ALA A 287 31.66 -20.25 -4.25
C ALA A 287 31.65 -18.72 -4.37
N PHE A 288 31.40 -18.01 -3.26
CA PHE A 288 31.52 -16.57 -3.18
C PHE A 288 32.96 -16.11 -3.42
N SER A 289 33.95 -16.68 -2.72
CA SER A 289 35.34 -16.26 -2.85
C SER A 289 35.88 -16.42 -4.26
N ARG A 290 35.57 -17.56 -4.91
CA ARG A 290 35.94 -17.79 -6.31
C ARG A 290 35.35 -16.71 -7.23
N ARG A 291 34.05 -16.41 -7.05
CA ARG A 291 33.36 -15.42 -7.87
C ARG A 291 33.89 -14.01 -7.63
N TYR A 292 34.10 -13.63 -6.37
CA TYR A 292 34.61 -12.32 -5.99
C TYR A 292 35.98 -12.07 -6.64
N ARG A 293 36.91 -13.04 -6.51
CA ARG A 293 38.23 -12.96 -7.18
C ARG A 293 38.08 -12.79 -8.69
N GLN A 294 37.24 -13.59 -9.34
CA GLN A 294 36.99 -13.47 -10.78
C GLN A 294 36.48 -12.07 -11.19
N VAL A 295 35.58 -11.44 -10.40
CA VAL A 295 35.16 -10.06 -10.70
C VAL A 295 36.33 -9.10 -10.50
N HIS A 296 37.08 -9.26 -9.42
CA HIS A 296 38.14 -8.33 -9.04
C HIS A 296 39.31 -8.37 -10.03
N GLU A 297 39.74 -9.55 -10.46
CA GLU A 297 40.72 -9.76 -11.52
C GLU A 297 40.22 -9.17 -12.85
N TYR A 298 38.96 -9.44 -13.22
CA TYR A 298 38.35 -8.88 -14.42
C TYR A 298 38.36 -7.36 -14.42
N VAL A 299 37.96 -6.73 -13.31
CA VAL A 299 37.96 -5.28 -13.18
C VAL A 299 39.39 -4.72 -13.20
N ALA A 300 40.34 -5.40 -12.57
CA ALA A 300 41.75 -5.00 -12.62
C ALA A 300 42.27 -4.98 -14.07
N THR A 301 42.03 -6.06 -14.83
CA THR A 301 42.42 -6.13 -16.25
C THR A 301 41.83 -4.99 -17.09
N TYR A 302 40.55 -4.66 -16.90
CA TYR A 302 39.93 -3.55 -17.63
C TYR A 302 40.37 -2.18 -17.12
N THR A 303 40.71 -2.05 -15.84
CA THR A 303 41.27 -0.83 -15.27
C THR A 303 42.65 -0.55 -15.85
N GLU A 304 43.51 -1.57 -16.00
CA GLU A 304 44.79 -1.47 -16.71
C GLU A 304 44.62 -1.11 -18.19
N ARG A 305 43.59 -1.65 -18.84
CA ARG A 305 43.26 -1.35 -20.24
C ARG A 305 42.73 0.07 -20.44
N PHE A 306 42.01 0.62 -19.45
CA PHE A 306 41.35 1.92 -19.54
C PHE A 306 41.57 2.78 -18.28
N PRO A 307 42.83 3.12 -17.94
CA PRO A 307 43.19 3.72 -16.64
C PRO A 307 42.59 5.13 -16.43
N GLU A 308 42.42 5.90 -17.49
CA GLU A 308 41.82 7.24 -17.45
C GLU A 308 40.28 7.21 -17.37
N ARG A 309 39.68 6.04 -17.58
CA ARG A 309 38.21 5.87 -17.67
C ARG A 309 37.65 4.98 -16.57
N ILE A 310 38.45 4.12 -15.95
CA ILE A 310 37.98 3.25 -14.87
C ILE A 310 38.79 3.53 -13.63
N ARG A 311 38.10 3.75 -12.51
CA ARG A 311 38.72 3.83 -11.20
C ARG A 311 38.08 2.81 -10.27
N ILE A 312 38.91 1.94 -9.70
CA ILE A 312 38.48 1.06 -8.63
C ILE A 312 38.28 1.92 -7.39
N VAL A 313 37.05 1.91 -6.86
CA VAL A 313 36.67 2.63 -5.65
C VAL A 313 36.59 1.64 -4.51
N ASN A 314 37.48 1.76 -3.53
CA ASN A 314 37.35 1.01 -2.29
C ASN A 314 36.22 1.63 -1.47
N PHE A 315 35.13 0.90 -1.29
CA PHE A 315 33.95 1.40 -0.59
C PHE A 315 34.27 1.84 0.84
N ASN A 316 35.12 1.10 1.56
CA ASN A 316 35.42 1.40 2.96
C ASN A 316 36.24 2.70 3.07
N GLU A 317 37.26 2.87 2.22
CA GLU A 317 38.05 4.12 2.15
C GLU A 317 37.21 5.30 1.66
N PHE A 318 36.35 5.07 0.67
CA PHE A 318 35.43 6.07 0.16
C PHE A 318 34.46 6.57 1.22
N VAL A 319 34.07 5.72 2.18
CA VAL A 319 33.22 6.10 3.31
C VAL A 319 34.02 6.77 4.43
N SER A 320 35.23 6.31 4.72
CA SER A 320 36.01 6.79 5.87
C SER A 320 36.86 8.03 5.60
N SER A 321 37.23 8.33 4.35
CA SER A 321 38.19 9.38 4.03
C SER A 321 37.60 10.49 3.15
N ASN A 322 37.64 11.73 3.65
CA ASN A 322 37.32 12.93 2.87
C ASN A 322 38.33 13.14 1.73
N GLU A 323 39.63 12.99 2.01
CA GLU A 323 40.69 13.14 1.02
C GLU A 323 40.52 12.16 -0.14
N TYR A 324 40.12 10.92 0.16
CA TYR A 324 39.81 9.92 -0.85
C TYR A 324 38.64 10.36 -1.75
N ARG A 325 37.58 10.92 -1.14
CA ARG A 325 36.43 11.47 -1.89
C ARG A 325 36.79 12.69 -2.74
N TYR A 326 37.64 13.59 -2.25
CA TYR A 326 38.12 14.74 -3.03
C TYR A 326 38.97 14.30 -4.22
N SER A 327 39.94 13.41 -3.99
CA SER A 327 40.73 12.80 -5.08
C SER A 327 39.83 12.09 -6.10
N PHE A 328 38.78 11.42 -5.63
CA PHE A 328 37.80 10.77 -6.49
C PHE A 328 36.97 11.76 -7.31
N ALA A 329 36.50 12.85 -6.72
CA ALA A 329 35.78 13.91 -7.43
C ALA A 329 36.64 14.57 -8.53
N GLN A 330 37.92 14.83 -8.24
CA GLN A 330 38.86 15.35 -9.22
C GLN A 330 39.05 14.41 -10.42
N TRP A 331 39.23 13.11 -10.17
CA TRP A 331 39.26 12.11 -11.25
C TRP A 331 37.95 12.04 -12.03
N ALA A 332 36.81 12.20 -11.35
CA ALA A 332 35.51 12.25 -12.00
C ALA A 332 35.29 13.54 -12.82
N GLY A 333 36.19 14.53 -12.74
CA GLY A 333 36.04 15.81 -13.42
C GLY A 333 35.00 16.73 -12.78
N LEU A 334 34.77 16.56 -11.47
CA LEU A 334 33.80 17.33 -10.69
C LEU A 334 34.49 18.43 -9.88
N ALA A 335 33.86 19.60 -9.80
CA ALA A 335 34.38 20.74 -9.05
C ALA A 335 34.27 20.52 -7.53
N ASP A 336 35.23 21.03 -6.75
CA ASP A 336 35.27 20.84 -5.30
C ASP A 336 34.04 21.46 -4.60
N LYS A 337 33.26 20.63 -3.89
CA LYS A 337 32.15 21.09 -3.04
C LYS A 337 32.58 21.11 -1.57
N LYS A 338 32.42 22.26 -0.91
CA LYS A 338 32.73 22.47 0.52
C LYS A 338 31.50 22.48 1.45
N GLU A 339 30.29 22.32 0.91
CA GLU A 339 29.02 22.40 1.65
C GLU A 339 28.44 21.01 2.02
N ALA A 340 27.39 21.02 2.85
CA ALA A 340 26.70 19.84 3.35
C ALA A 340 26.19 18.93 2.20
N TRP A 341 26.51 17.64 2.29
CA TRP A 341 26.12 16.63 1.32
C TRP A 341 24.66 16.22 1.55
N GLN A 342 23.77 16.58 0.61
CA GLN A 342 22.33 16.31 0.72
C GLN A 342 21.98 14.83 0.45
N TYR A 343 22.70 14.18 -0.47
CA TYR A 343 22.35 12.85 -0.98
C TYR A 343 23.25 11.74 -0.43
N PHE A 344 24.57 11.86 -0.56
CA PHE A 344 25.52 10.94 0.10
C PHE A 344 25.95 11.48 1.47
N VAL A 345 25.61 10.73 2.52
CA VAL A 345 26.07 11.00 3.89
C VAL A 345 27.03 9.89 4.31
N ALA A 346 28.28 10.27 4.64
CA ALA A 346 29.35 9.31 4.94
C ALA A 346 29.04 8.47 6.20
N SER A 347 28.53 9.09 7.26
CA SER A 347 28.14 8.42 8.50
C SER A 347 27.04 7.36 8.27
N ASP A 348 26.08 7.64 7.40
CA ASP A 348 25.03 6.68 7.03
C ASP A 348 25.56 5.46 6.29
N SER A 349 26.62 5.64 5.50
CA SER A 349 27.28 4.55 4.77
C SER A 349 28.23 3.75 5.66
N GLN A 350 28.72 4.32 6.76
CA GLN A 350 29.64 3.68 7.70
C GLN A 350 29.03 2.47 8.44
N LYS A 351 27.70 2.40 8.55
CA LYS A 351 27.03 1.21 9.08
C LYS A 351 27.30 -0.04 8.25
N ASN A 352 27.57 0.14 6.95
CA ASN A 352 27.82 -0.92 5.97
C ASN A 352 29.30 -1.33 5.89
N THR A 353 30.20 -0.74 6.67
CA THR A 353 31.60 -1.19 6.75
C THR A 353 31.83 -2.05 7.99
N CYS A 354 32.80 -2.96 7.92
CA CYS A 354 33.18 -3.86 9.02
C CYS A 354 32.01 -4.70 9.56
N LEU A 355 31.06 -5.09 8.70
CA LEU A 355 29.97 -6.02 9.00
C LEU A 355 30.47 -7.36 9.53
N PHE A 356 31.66 -7.80 9.12
CA PHE A 356 32.27 -9.03 9.63
C PHE A 356 32.62 -8.99 11.12
N ASN A 357 32.93 -7.81 11.66
CA ASN A 357 33.10 -7.64 13.11
C ASN A 357 31.75 -7.55 13.84
N LYS A 358 30.74 -7.01 13.16
CA LYS A 358 29.40 -6.78 13.72
C LYS A 358 28.52 -8.03 13.74
N ASN A 359 28.89 -9.09 13.01
CA ASN A 359 28.08 -10.30 12.84
C ASN A 359 28.89 -11.57 13.12
N PRO A 360 29.23 -11.86 14.39
CA PRO A 360 30.08 -12.99 14.76
C PRO A 360 29.48 -14.36 14.42
N ILE A 361 28.16 -14.44 14.19
CA ILE A 361 27.48 -15.66 13.76
C ILE A 361 28.00 -16.23 12.43
N PHE A 362 28.67 -15.41 11.61
CA PHE A 362 29.29 -15.84 10.35
C PHE A 362 30.80 -16.02 10.47
N ALA A 363 31.38 -16.05 11.68
CA ALA A 363 32.83 -16.05 11.91
C ALA A 363 33.57 -17.16 11.13
N ASP A 364 33.01 -18.37 11.05
CA ASP A 364 33.63 -19.48 10.31
C ASP A 364 33.66 -19.23 8.80
N GLU A 365 32.56 -18.72 8.22
CA GLU A 365 32.50 -18.36 6.80
C GLU A 365 33.41 -17.15 6.50
N VAL A 366 33.46 -16.17 7.40
CA VAL A 366 34.35 -15.01 7.34
C VAL A 366 35.82 -15.43 7.37
N ALA A 367 36.20 -16.36 8.26
CA ALA A 367 37.57 -16.86 8.35
C ALA A 367 37.99 -17.58 7.07
N ARG A 368 37.08 -18.34 6.44
CA ARG A 368 37.32 -18.97 5.14
C ARG A 368 37.48 -17.96 4.01
N ILE A 369 36.66 -16.90 4.01
CA ILE A 369 36.77 -15.80 3.04
C ILE A 369 38.08 -15.04 3.24
N GLN A 370 38.42 -14.69 4.49
CA GLN A 370 39.66 -14.03 4.85
C GLN A 370 40.88 -14.84 4.38
N LYS A 371 40.88 -16.16 4.62
CA LYS A 371 41.98 -17.04 4.17
C LYS A 371 42.14 -17.03 2.65
N LYS A 372 41.03 -16.90 1.91
CA LYS A 372 41.01 -17.00 0.45
C LYS A 372 41.12 -15.67 -0.27
N LEU A 373 40.83 -14.54 0.37
CA LEU A 373 40.75 -13.22 -0.25
C LEU A 373 41.42 -12.16 0.65
N ALA A 374 42.49 -12.55 1.35
CA ALA A 374 43.22 -11.67 2.26
C ALA A 374 43.75 -10.42 1.52
N GLU A 375 44.17 -10.62 0.27
CA GLU A 375 44.67 -9.58 -0.63
C GLU A 375 43.64 -8.49 -0.97
N TYR A 376 42.34 -8.77 -0.80
CA TYR A 376 41.25 -7.81 -1.03
C TYR A 376 40.56 -7.35 0.25
N SER A 377 41.06 -7.79 1.41
CA SER A 377 40.47 -7.52 2.71
C SER A 377 41.23 -6.39 3.40
N VAL A 378 40.51 -5.51 4.11
CA VAL A 378 41.16 -4.48 4.92
C VAL A 378 41.98 -5.16 6.03
N ALA A 379 43.22 -4.72 6.24
CA ALA A 379 44.15 -5.32 7.20
C ALA A 379 43.53 -5.39 8.61
N THR A 380 43.58 -6.57 9.23
CA THR A 380 43.16 -6.76 10.63
C THR A 380 44.30 -6.34 11.55
N ALA A 381 44.42 -5.03 11.81
CA ALA A 381 45.25 -4.53 12.90
C ALA A 381 44.79 -3.13 13.34
N HIS A 382 44.38 -3.03 14.61
CA HIS A 382 44.46 -1.84 15.47
C HIS A 382 44.57 -0.48 14.79
N THR A 383 43.46 0.07 14.28
CA THR A 383 43.29 1.52 14.05
C THR A 383 41.80 1.86 13.97
N VAL A 384 41.06 1.54 15.03
CA VAL A 384 39.84 2.28 15.39
C VAL A 384 40.01 2.77 16.83
N SER A 385 41.15 3.42 17.08
CA SER A 385 41.30 4.36 18.18
C SER A 385 41.77 5.66 17.55
N GLN A 386 41.00 6.73 17.75
CA GLN A 386 41.22 8.08 17.22
C GLN A 386 40.67 8.36 15.80
N ALA A 387 39.35 8.29 15.64
CA ALA A 387 38.67 9.30 14.84
C ALA A 387 38.00 10.26 15.84
N LYS A 388 38.69 11.36 16.15
CA LYS A 388 38.05 12.51 16.81
C LYS A 388 36.89 12.94 15.92
N SER A 389 35.73 13.12 16.54
CA SER A 389 34.59 13.85 15.98
C SER A 389 35.08 15.14 15.34
N VAL A 390 35.00 15.23 14.01
CA VAL A 390 35.17 16.46 13.25
C VAL A 390 34.07 16.49 12.19
N TYR A 391 32.84 16.73 12.64
CA TYR A 391 31.79 17.48 11.94
C TYR A 391 30.92 18.14 13.02
N PRO A 392 30.39 19.34 12.75
CA PRO A 392 29.82 20.21 13.76
C PRO A 392 28.58 19.56 14.40
N ASN A 393 28.40 19.84 15.68
CA ASN A 393 27.20 19.53 16.45
C ASN A 393 25.93 19.83 15.63
N GLU A 394 25.19 18.80 15.25
CA GLU A 394 23.73 18.88 15.26
C GLU A 394 23.32 18.39 16.64
N GLU A 395 22.84 19.33 17.43
CA GLU A 395 22.76 19.33 18.90
C GLU A 395 22.05 18.10 19.49
N SER A 396 22.81 17.05 19.79
CA SER A 396 22.56 16.31 21.02
C SER A 396 22.89 17.26 22.17
N LEU A 397 21.90 17.57 23.02
CA LEU A 397 22.10 18.33 24.25
C LEU A 397 23.36 17.79 24.97
N PRO A 398 24.41 18.60 25.17
CA PRO A 398 25.56 18.25 25.99
C PRO A 398 25.14 17.56 27.29
N TYR A 399 25.96 16.66 27.85
CA TYR A 399 25.70 15.99 29.15
C TYR A 399 25.32 16.98 30.28
N ALA A 400 25.86 18.20 30.24
CA ALA A 400 25.50 19.29 31.14
C ALA A 400 24.05 19.78 30.96
N ASP A 401 23.56 19.81 29.74
CA ASP A 401 22.24 20.31 29.36
C ASP A 401 21.14 19.27 29.61
N THR A 402 21.41 17.97 29.43
CA THR A 402 20.46 16.92 29.83
C THR A 402 20.26 16.89 31.35
N LYS A 403 21.32 17.11 32.13
CA LYS A 403 21.22 17.20 33.60
C LYS A 403 20.40 18.43 34.02
N ALA A 404 20.64 19.58 33.41
CA ALA A 404 19.84 20.79 33.64
C ALA A 404 18.37 20.58 33.27
N LEU A 405 18.09 19.91 32.15
CA LEU A 405 16.75 19.52 31.72
C LEU A 405 16.07 18.61 32.74
N LEU A 406 16.71 17.54 33.20
CA LEU A 406 16.12 16.66 34.21
C LEU A 406 15.81 17.41 35.51
N THR A 407 16.67 18.35 35.89
CA THR A 407 16.46 19.22 37.06
C THR A 407 15.24 20.12 36.86
N SER A 408 15.06 20.71 35.68
CA SER A 408 13.90 21.59 35.39
C SER A 408 12.58 20.84 35.30
N LEU A 409 12.60 19.55 34.99
CA LEU A 409 11.41 18.70 34.90
C LEU A 409 11.01 18.07 36.25
N GLN A 410 11.88 18.09 37.26
CA GLN A 410 11.62 17.51 38.58
C GLN A 410 10.39 18.16 39.24
N GLY A 411 9.48 17.33 39.76
CA GLY A 411 8.21 17.77 40.35
C GLY A 411 7.14 18.24 39.35
N ASN A 412 7.51 18.47 38.08
CA ASN A 412 6.59 18.91 37.03
C ASN A 412 5.96 17.70 36.31
N LYS A 413 4.91 17.13 36.92
CA LYS A 413 4.22 15.94 36.39
C LYS A 413 3.48 16.25 35.08
N PRO A 414 3.59 15.39 34.05
CA PRO A 414 2.85 15.56 32.80
C PRO A 414 1.34 15.30 32.98
N ASN A 415 0.50 16.00 32.21
CA ASN A 415 -0.93 15.77 32.18
C ASN A 415 -1.27 14.35 31.65
N GLY A 416 -1.72 13.47 32.54
CA GLY A 416 -2.08 12.08 32.21
C GLY A 416 -3.33 11.94 31.33
N ASN A 417 -4.20 12.95 31.29
CA ASN A 417 -5.45 12.88 30.54
C ASN A 417 -5.23 12.78 29.02
N LEU A 418 -4.10 13.27 28.50
CA LEU A 418 -3.82 13.22 27.05
C LEU A 418 -3.47 11.79 26.56
N LEU A 419 -3.12 10.87 27.48
CA LEU A 419 -2.99 9.44 27.20
C LEU A 419 -4.27 8.64 27.48
N SER A 420 -5.32 9.27 28.00
CA SER A 420 -6.55 8.58 28.37
C SER A 420 -7.18 7.87 27.17
N GLY A 421 -7.55 6.61 27.37
CA GLY A 421 -8.11 5.75 26.33
C GLY A 421 -7.15 5.41 25.18
N HIS A 422 -5.86 5.77 25.28
CA HIS A 422 -4.79 5.23 24.45
C HIS A 422 -4.17 4.02 25.13
N ILE A 423 -3.75 4.16 26.39
CA ILE A 423 -3.09 3.09 27.16
C ILE A 423 -4.08 2.16 27.88
N HIS A 424 -3.64 0.98 28.31
CA HIS A 424 -4.47 0.05 29.09
C HIS A 424 -4.87 0.67 30.43
N LYS A 425 -6.12 0.44 30.86
CA LYS A 425 -6.64 0.93 32.14
C LYS A 425 -5.99 0.19 33.30
N SER A 426 -5.63 0.92 34.36
CA SER A 426 -5.12 0.35 35.60
C SER A 426 -6.26 -0.08 36.53
N THR A 427 -6.35 -1.38 36.82
CA THR A 427 -7.22 -1.95 37.86
C THR A 427 -6.38 -2.54 38.99
N LYS A 428 -6.96 -2.80 40.16
CA LYS A 428 -6.24 -3.44 41.28
C LYS A 428 -5.67 -4.80 40.87
N GLU A 429 -6.47 -5.61 40.18
CA GLU A 429 -6.07 -6.91 39.64
C GLU A 429 -4.90 -6.80 38.67
N LEU A 430 -5.01 -5.93 37.65
CA LEU A 430 -3.94 -5.75 36.67
C LEU A 430 -2.65 -5.23 37.31
N ARG A 431 -2.74 -4.37 38.33
CA ARG A 431 -1.55 -3.91 39.07
C ARG A 431 -0.87 -5.03 39.83
N ASN A 432 -1.63 -5.91 40.48
CA ASN A 432 -1.07 -7.06 41.19
C ASN A 432 -0.32 -8.00 40.23
N GLU A 433 -0.90 -8.27 39.05
CA GLU A 433 -0.22 -9.06 38.02
C GLU A 433 1.03 -8.36 37.47
N PHE A 434 0.95 -7.04 37.26
CA PHE A 434 2.08 -6.23 36.80
C PHE A 434 3.25 -6.27 37.79
N GLN A 435 2.99 -6.27 39.11
CA GLN A 435 4.02 -6.43 40.16
C GLN A 435 4.75 -7.78 40.05
N ASN A 436 4.09 -8.81 39.53
CA ASN A 436 4.64 -10.14 39.29
C ASN A 436 5.22 -10.31 37.87
N ASN A 437 5.47 -9.21 37.15
CA ASN A 437 5.93 -9.21 35.76
C ASN A 437 4.99 -9.95 34.78
N ARG A 438 3.69 -10.02 35.09
CA ARG A 438 2.65 -10.60 34.23
C ARG A 438 1.81 -9.50 33.59
N PHE A 439 1.74 -9.51 32.27
CA PHE A 439 1.17 -8.41 31.48
C PHE A 439 0.05 -8.91 30.56
N LEU A 440 -1.09 -8.25 30.64
CA LEU A 440 -2.18 -8.45 29.68
C LEU A 440 -1.93 -7.58 28.44
N ILE A 441 -1.30 -8.16 27.42
CA ILE A 441 -0.89 -7.46 26.19
C ILE A 441 -2.06 -7.22 25.24
N TYR A 442 -2.95 -8.21 25.08
CA TYR A 442 -4.15 -8.08 24.28
C TYR A 442 -5.37 -8.47 25.11
N PRO A 443 -6.10 -7.48 25.67
CA PRO A 443 -7.23 -7.74 26.56
C PRO A 443 -8.33 -8.62 25.92
N THR A 444 -8.48 -8.58 24.60
CA THR A 444 -9.44 -9.42 23.86
C THR A 444 -9.12 -10.91 23.97
N LEU A 445 -7.84 -11.30 24.05
CA LEU A 445 -7.47 -12.70 24.27
C LEU A 445 -7.56 -13.10 25.74
N GLY A 446 -7.48 -12.15 26.67
CA GLY A 446 -7.59 -12.41 28.11
C GLY A 446 -6.35 -13.06 28.76
N GLU A 447 -5.30 -13.33 27.98
CA GLU A 447 -4.12 -14.08 28.44
C GLU A 447 -2.99 -13.17 28.95
N PHE A 448 -2.43 -13.51 30.11
CA PHE A 448 -1.29 -12.83 30.72
C PHE A 448 0.04 -13.45 30.26
N ILE A 449 1.01 -12.60 29.91
CA ILE A 449 2.35 -13.00 29.48
C ILE A 449 3.40 -12.46 30.44
N THR A 450 4.36 -13.30 30.81
CA THR A 450 5.48 -12.90 31.66
C THR A 450 6.54 -12.18 30.82
N LEU A 451 6.89 -10.93 31.17
CA LEU A 451 7.95 -10.17 30.49
C LEU A 451 9.04 -9.76 31.48
N ILE A 452 10.24 -10.30 31.32
CA ILE A 452 11.40 -9.99 32.16
C ILE A 452 12.57 -9.66 31.21
N PRO A 453 13.17 -8.45 31.27
CA PRO A 453 14.35 -8.12 30.47
C PRO A 453 15.53 -9.09 30.71
N PRO A 454 16.26 -9.52 29.66
CA PRO A 454 16.04 -9.18 28.25
C PRO A 454 14.82 -9.90 27.67
N ILE A 455 13.88 -9.16 27.07
CA ILE A 455 12.64 -9.72 26.53
C ILE A 455 12.87 -10.23 25.11
N ASN A 456 12.33 -11.40 24.78
CA ASN A 456 12.24 -11.84 23.39
C ASN A 456 11.12 -11.07 22.65
N TRP A 457 11.48 -10.00 21.96
CA TRP A 457 10.53 -9.18 21.20
C TRP A 457 10.04 -9.82 19.88
N HIS A 458 10.56 -10.99 19.50
CA HIS A 458 10.06 -11.77 18.36
C HIS A 458 8.99 -12.79 18.73
N GLN A 459 8.68 -12.94 20.02
CA GLN A 459 7.67 -13.88 20.46
C GLN A 459 6.30 -13.57 19.84
N ASP A 460 5.55 -14.61 19.51
CA ASP A 460 4.15 -14.54 19.08
C ASP A 460 3.45 -15.84 19.53
N PRO A 461 3.24 -16.02 20.85
CA PRO A 461 2.76 -17.29 21.40
C PRO A 461 1.34 -17.65 20.92
N PHE A 462 0.60 -16.69 20.36
CA PHE A 462 -0.76 -16.87 19.87
C PHE A 462 -0.84 -16.93 18.34
N SER A 463 0.29 -16.81 17.62
CA SER A 463 0.30 -16.66 16.16
C SER A 463 -0.68 -15.57 15.68
N ASN A 464 -0.77 -14.47 16.44
CA ASN A 464 -1.80 -13.45 16.30
C ASN A 464 -1.15 -12.11 16.02
N ARG A 465 -1.46 -11.57 14.83
CA ARG A 465 -0.90 -10.32 14.35
C ARG A 465 -1.26 -9.14 15.25
N SER A 466 -2.50 -9.12 15.75
CA SER A 466 -2.99 -8.03 16.60
C SER A 466 -2.27 -8.04 17.95
N TRP A 467 -2.10 -9.22 18.55
CA TRP A 467 -1.31 -9.41 19.76
C TRP A 467 0.14 -8.92 19.57
N SER A 468 0.80 -9.38 18.51
CA SER A 468 2.17 -8.97 18.17
C SER A 468 2.27 -7.45 17.99
N SER A 469 1.31 -6.84 17.29
CA SER A 469 1.27 -5.38 17.13
C SER A 469 1.13 -4.63 18.46
N LEU A 470 0.35 -5.16 19.40
CA LEU A 470 0.09 -4.55 20.70
C LEU A 470 1.29 -4.69 21.64
N LEU A 471 2.06 -5.79 21.55
CA LEU A 471 3.34 -5.93 22.24
C LEU A 471 4.27 -4.77 21.89
N HIS A 472 4.44 -4.47 20.60
CA HIS A 472 5.30 -3.37 20.13
C HIS A 472 4.70 -1.97 20.30
N SER A 473 3.42 -1.85 20.66
CA SER A 473 2.81 -0.55 20.97
C SER A 473 3.15 -0.04 22.36
N LEU A 474 3.59 -0.93 23.27
CA LEU A 474 3.85 -0.66 24.69
C LEU A 474 2.64 -0.10 25.48
N LYS A 475 1.43 -0.12 24.92
CA LYS A 475 0.21 0.42 25.55
C LYS A 475 -0.15 -0.28 26.85
N PHE A 476 0.27 -1.53 27.03
CA PHE A 476 0.08 -2.32 28.24
C PHE A 476 0.84 -1.75 29.45
N LEU A 477 1.91 -0.96 29.23
CA LEU A 477 2.61 -0.24 30.30
C LEU A 477 1.71 0.81 30.97
N GLY A 478 0.56 1.14 30.37
CA GLY A 478 -0.45 2.02 30.95
C GLY A 478 -0.88 1.65 32.37
N VAL A 479 -0.92 0.35 32.68
CA VAL A 479 -1.30 -0.14 34.02
C VAL A 479 -0.35 0.40 35.09
N GLY A 480 0.96 0.30 34.84
CA GLY A 480 2.00 0.82 35.73
C GLY A 480 2.10 2.34 35.68
N ILE A 481 2.04 2.93 34.48
CA ILE A 481 2.08 4.40 34.28
C ILE A 481 0.97 5.11 35.07
N GLN A 482 -0.26 4.60 35.01
CA GLN A 482 -1.42 5.20 35.70
C GLN A 482 -1.44 4.94 37.20
N SER A 483 -0.68 3.95 37.70
CA SER A 483 -0.64 3.64 39.13
C SER A 483 0.04 4.72 39.97
N GLN A 484 0.95 5.48 39.35
CA GLN A 484 1.87 6.41 40.02
C GLN A 484 2.71 5.77 41.15
N ASP A 485 2.78 4.45 41.20
CA ASP A 485 3.70 3.71 42.07
C ASP A 485 5.10 3.74 41.44
N THR A 486 6.08 4.25 42.19
CA THR A 486 7.45 4.42 41.71
C THR A 486 8.13 3.09 41.35
N ASN A 487 7.79 1.99 42.01
CA ASN A 487 8.30 0.66 41.66
C ASN A 487 7.73 0.20 40.31
N LEU A 488 6.43 0.40 40.09
CA LEU A 488 5.80 0.05 38.82
C LEU A 488 6.30 0.94 37.67
N LEU A 489 6.55 2.23 37.94
CA LEU A 489 7.19 3.12 36.97
C LEU A 489 8.62 2.66 36.61
N ARG A 490 9.41 2.17 37.58
CA ARG A 490 10.73 1.57 37.30
C ARG A 490 10.61 0.32 36.45
N THR A 491 9.62 -0.55 36.69
CA THR A 491 9.35 -1.70 35.82
C THR A 491 9.00 -1.27 34.40
N CYS A 492 8.14 -0.25 34.24
CA CYS A 492 7.86 0.35 32.93
C CYS A 492 9.11 0.88 32.24
N ALA A 493 9.98 1.58 32.98
CA ALA A 493 11.24 2.12 32.47
C ALA A 493 12.15 1.00 31.95
N ASN A 494 12.30 -0.07 32.73
CA ASN A 494 13.15 -1.22 32.36
C ASN A 494 12.65 -1.91 31.08
N ILE A 495 11.34 -2.13 30.95
CA ILE A 495 10.74 -2.74 29.75
C ILE A 495 10.90 -1.82 28.53
N ALA A 496 10.66 -0.52 28.69
CA ALA A 496 10.80 0.43 27.60
C ALA A 496 12.26 0.57 27.15
N LEU A 497 13.22 0.63 28.09
CA LEU A 497 14.65 0.68 27.78
C LEU A 497 15.13 -0.62 27.11
N ASP A 498 14.65 -1.78 27.57
CA ASP A 498 14.91 -3.07 26.91
C ASP A 498 14.37 -3.09 25.47
N TRP A 499 13.14 -2.59 25.27
CA TRP A 499 12.58 -2.43 23.93
C TRP A 499 13.45 -1.53 23.06
N ILE A 500 13.86 -0.36 23.56
CA ILE A 500 14.70 0.61 22.83
C ILE A 500 16.03 -0.02 22.43
N ALA A 501 16.68 -0.72 23.37
CA ALA A 501 17.97 -1.36 23.15
C ALA A 501 17.91 -2.47 22.09
N GLN A 502 16.83 -3.25 22.07
CA GLN A 502 16.68 -4.39 21.17
C GLN A 502 15.97 -4.08 19.84
N ASN A 503 15.28 -2.94 19.75
CA ASN A 503 14.43 -2.60 18.61
C ASN A 503 14.75 -1.23 17.96
N SER A 504 15.98 -0.72 18.09
CA SER A 504 16.44 0.44 17.31
C SER A 504 16.26 0.17 15.80
N PRO A 505 15.84 1.16 14.98
CA PRO A 505 15.63 0.96 13.54
C PRO A 505 16.96 0.65 12.81
N ARG A 506 18.08 0.77 13.51
CA ARG A 506 19.44 0.44 13.05
C ARG A 506 19.79 -1.04 13.18
N ILE A 507 18.98 -1.83 13.91
CA ILE A 507 19.21 -3.26 14.13
C ILE A 507 18.67 -4.08 12.95
N ASN A 508 19.43 -5.09 12.52
CA ASN A 508 19.01 -6.01 11.46
C ASN A 508 18.06 -7.09 12.01
N LYS A 509 17.06 -7.47 11.21
CA LYS A 509 16.01 -8.45 11.56
C LYS A 509 15.14 -8.03 12.75
N LEU A 510 14.54 -6.86 12.66
CA LEU A 510 13.56 -6.42 13.65
C LEU A 510 12.27 -7.26 13.59
N PRO A 511 11.55 -7.38 14.72
CA PRO A 511 10.18 -7.89 14.73
C PRO A 511 9.28 -7.10 13.77
N VAL A 512 8.32 -7.79 13.14
CA VAL A 512 7.47 -7.23 12.06
C VAL A 512 6.77 -5.93 12.45
N PHE A 513 6.37 -5.80 13.73
CA PHE A 513 5.62 -4.64 14.23
C PHE A 513 6.47 -3.60 14.95
N ALA A 514 7.77 -3.83 15.14
CA ALA A 514 8.65 -2.89 15.84
C ALA A 514 8.59 -1.49 15.21
N TRP A 515 8.62 -1.40 13.87
CA TRP A 515 8.53 -0.13 13.14
C TRP A 515 7.37 -0.12 12.13
N SER A 516 6.27 -0.80 12.42
CA SER A 516 5.06 -0.69 11.58
C SER A 516 4.40 0.68 11.76
N ASP A 517 4.07 1.33 10.66
CA ASP A 517 3.34 2.62 10.54
C ASP A 517 2.54 3.08 11.79
N LYS A 518 1.35 2.51 12.02
CA LYS A 518 0.46 2.90 13.12
C LYS A 518 1.08 2.62 14.50
N ILE A 519 1.87 1.56 14.62
CA ILE A 519 2.43 1.10 15.90
C ILE A 519 3.51 2.05 16.40
N VAL A 520 4.29 2.66 15.50
CA VAL A 520 5.23 3.72 15.86
C VAL A 520 4.49 4.93 16.46
N GLY A 521 3.38 5.34 15.84
CA GLY A 521 2.52 6.42 16.34
C GLY A 521 1.83 6.08 17.67
N ASP A 522 1.48 4.82 17.90
CA ASP A 522 0.96 4.37 19.19
C ASP A 522 2.07 4.40 20.27
N ARG A 523 3.26 3.92 19.96
CA ARG A 523 4.35 3.77 20.92
C ARG A 523 5.00 5.09 21.32
N ILE A 524 5.21 6.03 20.38
CA ILE A 524 5.85 7.32 20.69
C ILE A 524 5.09 8.09 21.76
N GLN A 525 3.76 7.97 21.81
CA GLN A 525 2.91 8.58 22.86
C GLN A 525 3.26 8.01 24.24
N VAL A 526 3.44 6.69 24.33
CA VAL A 526 3.80 5.99 25.57
C VAL A 526 5.21 6.38 26.00
N LEU A 527 6.18 6.41 25.08
CA LEU A 527 7.56 6.77 25.38
C LEU A 527 7.71 8.22 25.84
N ALA A 528 7.05 9.17 25.16
CA ALA A 528 7.11 10.59 25.52
C ALA A 528 6.52 10.85 26.92
N TYR A 529 5.37 10.25 27.24
CA TYR A 529 4.80 10.38 28.58
C TYR A 529 5.65 9.68 29.64
N LEU A 530 6.11 8.45 29.36
CA LEU A 530 6.92 7.68 30.29
C LEU A 530 8.21 8.43 30.63
N PHE A 531 8.89 9.02 29.64
CA PHE A 531 10.01 9.92 29.86
C PHE A 531 9.64 11.06 30.81
N ARG A 532 8.53 11.76 30.55
CA ARG A 532 8.11 12.91 31.35
C ARG A 532 7.80 12.55 32.79
N ILE A 533 7.05 11.48 33.04
CA ILE A 533 6.69 11.08 34.40
C ILE A 533 7.93 10.59 35.15
N LEU A 534 8.80 9.80 34.53
CA LEU A 534 10.04 9.34 35.16
C LEU A 534 11.00 10.49 35.47
N ALA A 535 11.14 11.47 34.56
CA ALA A 535 11.94 12.67 34.80
C ALA A 535 11.37 13.49 35.97
N SER A 536 10.05 13.67 36.02
CA SER A 536 9.39 14.42 37.10
C SER A 536 9.54 13.78 38.48
N GLU A 537 9.64 12.46 38.53
CA GLU A 537 9.84 11.67 39.75
C GLU A 537 11.33 11.39 40.04
N SER A 538 12.25 11.99 39.28
CA SER A 538 13.70 11.78 39.40
C SER A 538 14.13 10.31 39.30
N LEU A 539 13.43 9.53 38.47
CA LEU A 539 13.66 8.09 38.29
C LEU A 539 14.61 7.76 37.12
N LEU A 540 15.08 8.76 36.37
CA LEU A 540 16.03 8.58 35.26
C LEU A 540 17.43 9.05 35.64
N SER A 541 18.42 8.22 35.33
CA SER A 541 19.80 8.70 35.18
C SER A 541 19.96 9.49 33.87
N VAL A 542 21.01 10.33 33.80
CA VAL A 542 21.31 11.11 32.58
C VAL A 542 21.46 10.21 31.34
N PRO A 543 22.22 9.08 31.36
CA PRO A 543 22.33 8.21 30.18
C PRO A 543 21.00 7.57 29.76
N GLN A 544 20.15 7.20 30.74
CA GLN A 544 18.82 6.67 30.43
C GLN A 544 17.94 7.74 29.78
N ALA A 545 17.98 8.97 30.29
CA ALA A 545 17.25 10.10 29.72
C ALA A 545 17.67 10.37 28.26
N GLU A 546 18.97 10.36 27.97
CA GLU A 546 19.49 10.47 26.60
C GLU A 546 19.03 9.32 25.71
N THR A 547 19.03 8.09 26.23
CA THR A 547 18.55 6.91 25.50
C THR A 547 17.08 7.04 25.12
N PHE A 548 16.23 7.51 26.05
CA PHE A 548 14.83 7.81 25.77
C PHE A 548 14.67 8.90 24.71
N LEU A 549 15.33 10.05 24.90
CA LEU A 549 15.20 11.20 23.99
C LEU A 549 15.69 10.86 22.57
N ASN A 550 16.81 10.15 22.44
CA ASN A 550 17.32 9.71 21.15
C ASN A 550 16.36 8.74 20.46
N SER A 551 15.83 7.75 21.20
CA SER A 551 14.81 6.87 20.63
C SER A 551 13.57 7.65 20.22
N ILE A 552 13.10 8.63 21.01
CA ILE A 552 11.92 9.43 20.64
C ILE A 552 12.17 10.22 19.36
N ARG A 553 13.36 10.81 19.19
CA ARG A 553 13.74 11.48 17.94
C ARG A 553 13.73 10.53 16.75
N GLU A 554 14.29 9.32 16.89
CA GLU A 554 14.21 8.29 15.84
C GLU A 554 12.75 7.94 15.46
N HIS A 555 11.83 7.92 16.44
CA HIS A 555 10.40 7.74 16.18
C HIS A 555 9.79 8.94 15.47
N ALA A 556 10.13 10.16 15.91
CA ALA A 556 9.63 11.38 15.29
C ALA A 556 10.10 11.50 13.84
N ASP A 557 11.38 11.24 13.56
CA ASP A 557 11.96 11.23 12.21
C ASP A 557 11.28 10.19 11.31
N TYR A 558 10.99 9.01 11.86
CA TYR A 558 10.22 7.99 11.15
C TYR A 558 8.80 8.48 10.81
N LEU A 559 8.13 9.16 11.75
CA LEU A 559 6.75 9.63 11.60
C LEU A 559 6.62 10.88 10.72
N THR A 560 7.65 11.73 10.66
CA THR A 560 7.70 12.91 9.78
C THR A 560 8.07 12.54 8.35
N SER A 561 8.75 11.41 8.13
CA SER A 561 9.13 10.94 6.80
C SER A 561 7.94 10.53 5.93
N ASP A 562 7.81 11.15 4.75
CA ASP A 562 6.81 10.80 3.74
C ASP A 562 6.92 9.36 3.24
N LYS A 563 8.12 8.77 3.31
CA LYS A 563 8.38 7.37 2.93
C LYS A 563 7.58 6.39 3.79
N PHE A 564 7.38 6.71 5.05
CA PHE A 564 6.75 5.83 6.04
C PHE A 564 5.35 6.28 6.45
N TYR A 565 4.88 7.40 5.91
CA TYR A 565 3.55 7.91 6.15
C TYR A 565 2.50 7.23 5.27
N ARG A 566 1.40 6.76 5.88
CA ARG A 566 0.26 6.18 5.16
C ARG A 566 -0.75 7.25 4.74
N VAL A 567 -0.51 7.88 3.60
CA VAL A 567 -1.43 8.85 2.99
C VAL A 567 -2.79 8.21 2.71
N GLY A 568 -3.88 8.90 3.07
CA GLY A 568 -5.26 8.50 2.73
C GLY A 568 -5.79 7.28 3.48
N HIS A 569 -5.20 6.94 4.64
CA HIS A 569 -5.61 5.80 5.46
C HIS A 569 -5.65 6.22 6.95
N ASN A 570 -6.50 5.57 7.75
CA ASN A 570 -6.56 5.80 9.20
C ASN A 570 -5.20 5.61 9.93
N HIS A 571 -4.29 4.78 9.40
CA HIS A 571 -2.94 4.61 9.96
C HIS A 571 -2.13 5.92 9.92
N GLY A 572 -2.25 6.71 8.83
CA GLY A 572 -1.62 8.02 8.74
C GLY A 572 -2.15 8.98 9.81
N LEU A 573 -3.47 9.02 9.99
CA LEU A 573 -4.08 9.84 11.04
C LEU A 573 -3.59 9.44 12.44
N ALA A 574 -3.42 8.15 12.69
CA ALA A 574 -2.85 7.66 13.95
C ALA A 574 -1.37 8.06 14.13
N GLN A 575 -0.58 8.05 13.05
CA GLN A 575 0.81 8.55 13.05
C GLN A 575 0.86 10.03 13.45
N ASP A 576 -0.01 10.85 12.86
CA ASP A 576 -0.08 12.28 13.15
C ASP A 576 -0.52 12.57 14.59
N VAL A 577 -1.57 11.90 15.08
CA VAL A 577 -2.00 12.02 16.48
C VAL A 577 -0.86 11.65 17.44
N GLY A 578 -0.11 10.59 17.12
CA GLY A 578 1.02 10.16 17.92
C GLY A 578 2.13 11.20 18.01
N LEU A 579 2.51 11.74 16.85
CA LEU A 579 3.53 12.77 16.73
C LEU A 579 3.12 14.08 17.42
N TYR A 580 1.85 14.49 17.28
CA TYR A 580 1.32 15.69 17.95
C TYR A 580 1.32 15.52 19.48
N VAL A 581 0.86 14.39 20.00
CA VAL A 581 0.91 14.13 21.45
C VAL A 581 2.35 14.16 21.98
N CYS A 582 3.28 13.57 21.23
CA CYS A 582 4.70 13.61 21.57
C CYS A 582 5.23 15.05 21.67
N SER A 583 4.90 15.91 20.68
CA SER A 583 5.36 17.30 20.68
C SER A 583 4.75 18.15 21.80
N VAL A 584 3.55 17.80 22.29
CA VAL A 584 2.95 18.46 23.46
C VAL A 584 3.69 18.06 24.75
N TYR A 585 4.00 16.78 24.93
CA TYR A 585 4.73 16.33 26.12
C TYR A 585 6.18 16.81 26.19
N LEU A 586 6.79 17.03 25.03
CA LEU A 586 8.20 17.42 24.90
C LEU A 586 8.36 18.83 24.35
N SER A 587 7.44 19.73 24.68
CA SER A 587 7.42 21.11 24.17
C SER A 587 8.68 21.94 24.48
N PHE A 588 9.53 21.48 25.40
CA PHE A 588 10.83 22.09 25.72
C PHE A 588 11.94 21.70 24.75
N LEU A 589 11.73 20.71 23.87
CA LEU A 589 12.69 20.39 22.82
C LEU A 589 12.53 21.36 21.64
N PRO A 590 13.65 21.78 21.00
CA PRO A 590 13.59 22.75 19.91
C PRO A 590 12.85 22.21 18.67
N GLU A 591 12.86 20.90 18.44
CA GLU A 591 12.24 20.27 17.27
C GLU A 591 10.74 20.01 17.44
N ALA A 592 10.22 20.08 18.68
CA ALA A 592 8.84 19.74 19.00
C ALA A 592 7.81 20.59 18.21
N GLN A 593 8.07 21.88 18.01
CA GLN A 593 7.15 22.73 17.25
C GLN A 593 7.05 22.28 15.78
N ALA A 594 8.17 21.88 15.17
CA ALA A 594 8.17 21.37 13.80
C ALA A 594 7.36 20.07 13.69
N TRP A 595 7.57 19.12 14.63
CA TRP A 595 6.79 17.90 14.70
C TRP A 595 5.29 18.17 14.83
N ARG A 596 4.92 19.15 15.67
CA ARG A 596 3.53 19.55 15.89
C ARG A 596 2.89 20.09 14.62
N ASN A 597 3.59 21.00 13.93
CA ASN A 597 3.12 21.59 12.67
C ASN A 597 2.92 20.50 11.60
N THR A 598 3.92 19.63 11.41
CA THR A 598 3.84 18.52 10.45
C THR A 598 2.64 17.61 10.74
N ALA A 599 2.48 17.19 12.01
CA ALA A 599 1.37 16.34 12.43
C ALA A 599 0.01 17.02 12.20
N PHE A 600 -0.15 18.28 12.59
CA PHE A 600 -1.41 18.99 12.45
C PHE A 600 -1.81 19.19 10.99
N THR A 601 -0.89 19.68 10.15
CA THR A 601 -1.14 19.92 8.73
C THR A 601 -1.51 18.64 8.00
N ARG A 602 -0.79 17.55 8.26
CA ARG A 602 -1.09 16.23 7.68
C ARG A 602 -2.40 15.65 8.18
N PHE A 603 -2.70 15.77 9.49
CA PHE A 603 -3.94 15.27 10.06
C PHE A 603 -5.15 15.96 9.43
N LEU A 604 -5.10 17.29 9.34
CA LEU A 604 -6.16 18.11 8.75
C LEU A 604 -6.37 17.80 7.27
N THR A 605 -5.28 17.60 6.51
CA THR A 605 -5.35 17.16 5.11
C THR A 605 -5.92 15.74 4.99
N GLY A 606 -5.51 14.85 5.90
CA GLY A 606 -5.95 13.47 5.94
C GLY A 606 -7.44 13.34 6.20
N ILE A 607 -7.99 14.03 7.20
CA ILE A 607 -9.44 13.98 7.50
C ILE A 607 -10.26 14.56 6.34
N LYS A 608 -9.81 15.63 5.68
CA LYS A 608 -10.49 16.18 4.49
C LYS A 608 -10.60 15.17 3.35
N SER A 609 -9.63 14.27 3.21
CA SER A 609 -9.62 13.23 2.17
C SER A 609 -10.36 11.93 2.52
N GLN A 610 -10.60 11.68 3.81
CA GLN A 610 -11.13 10.41 4.31
C GLN A 610 -12.59 10.49 4.77
N TYR A 611 -13.21 11.66 4.65
CA TYR A 611 -14.62 11.89 5.00
C TYR A 611 -15.42 12.32 3.77
N SER A 612 -16.67 11.87 3.69
CA SER A 612 -17.61 12.36 2.70
C SER A 612 -17.92 13.85 2.93
N PRO A 613 -18.47 14.55 1.93
CA PRO A 613 -18.99 15.89 2.10
C PRO A 613 -20.09 16.03 3.17
N GLU A 614 -20.67 14.94 3.69
CA GLU A 614 -21.61 14.97 4.83
C GLU A 614 -20.96 14.61 6.17
N GLY A 615 -19.71 14.15 6.18
CA GLY A 615 -18.99 13.81 7.41
C GLY A 615 -19.02 12.33 7.78
N ILE A 616 -19.36 11.43 6.86
CA ILE A 616 -19.19 9.98 7.08
C ILE A 616 -17.78 9.56 6.68
N HIS A 617 -17.14 8.70 7.47
CA HIS A 617 -15.78 8.23 7.16
C HIS A 617 -15.83 7.17 6.04
N LEU A 618 -14.88 7.25 5.11
CA LEU A 618 -14.91 6.54 3.82
C LEU A 618 -14.24 5.15 3.83
N GLU A 619 -13.96 4.58 5.00
CA GLU A 619 -13.42 3.22 5.16
C GLU A 619 -14.51 2.15 5.39
N HIS A 620 -15.77 2.47 5.09
CA HIS A 620 -16.88 1.48 5.05
C HIS A 620 -17.11 0.75 6.39
N SER A 621 -16.70 1.36 7.51
CA SER A 621 -16.86 0.79 8.85
C SER A 621 -17.26 1.88 9.84
N PRO A 622 -18.50 1.82 10.39
CA PRO A 622 -18.91 2.66 11.50
C PRO A 622 -17.93 2.63 12.68
N GLY A 623 -17.34 1.47 13.00
CA GLY A 623 -16.32 1.36 14.04
C GLY A 623 -15.11 2.28 13.79
N TYR A 624 -14.65 2.38 12.54
CA TYR A 624 -13.55 3.28 12.16
C TYR A 624 -13.99 4.74 12.08
N HIS A 625 -15.25 5.03 11.70
CA HIS A 625 -15.80 6.38 11.82
C HIS A 625 -15.64 6.90 13.25
N PHE A 626 -16.17 6.19 14.26
CA PHE A 626 -16.08 6.63 15.66
C PHE A 626 -14.65 6.65 16.22
N LEU A 627 -13.77 5.75 15.75
CA LEU A 627 -12.36 5.76 16.12
C LEU A 627 -11.66 7.04 15.66
N VAL A 628 -11.86 7.44 14.40
CA VAL A 628 -11.25 8.64 13.83
C VAL A 628 -11.91 9.90 14.41
N SER A 629 -13.22 9.89 14.66
CA SER A 629 -13.91 10.98 15.38
C SER A 629 -13.27 11.24 16.74
N LYS A 630 -12.95 10.18 17.50
CA LYS A 630 -12.24 10.32 18.79
C LYS A 630 -10.90 11.05 18.63
N TRP A 631 -10.18 10.83 17.54
CA TRP A 631 -8.91 11.53 17.28
C TRP A 631 -9.11 12.99 16.92
N ILE A 632 -10.16 13.34 16.17
CA ILE A 632 -10.53 14.75 15.89
C ILE A 632 -10.74 15.51 17.20
N PHE A 633 -11.53 14.94 18.12
CA PHE A 633 -11.81 15.56 19.42
C PHE A 633 -10.54 15.64 20.26
N LYS A 634 -9.72 14.57 20.27
CA LYS A 634 -8.43 14.55 20.96
C LYS A 634 -7.48 15.65 20.46
N MET A 635 -7.41 15.90 19.16
CA MET A 635 -6.56 16.94 18.58
C MET A 635 -7.01 18.35 19.01
N LEU A 636 -8.31 18.61 19.11
CA LEU A 636 -8.84 19.87 19.64
C LEU A 636 -8.49 20.07 21.12
N ASP A 637 -8.60 19.02 21.94
CA ASP A 637 -8.25 19.09 23.36
C ASP A 637 -6.73 19.28 23.56
N LEU A 638 -5.91 18.64 22.71
CA LEU A 638 -4.46 18.82 22.69
C LEU A 638 -4.06 20.25 22.31
N ALA A 639 -4.68 20.82 21.27
CA ALA A 639 -4.42 22.19 20.84
C ALA A 639 -4.75 23.21 21.95
N LYS A 640 -5.87 23.02 22.66
CA LYS A 640 -6.21 23.82 23.85
C LYS A 640 -5.15 23.70 24.94
N HIS A 641 -4.68 22.49 25.23
CA HIS A 641 -3.67 22.26 26.25
C HIS A 641 -2.30 22.86 25.88
N ALA A 642 -1.97 22.88 24.58
CA ALA A 642 -0.77 23.50 24.04
C ALA A 642 -0.89 25.03 23.89
N ASN A 643 -2.00 25.64 24.33
CA ASN A 643 -2.33 27.06 24.14
C ASN A 643 -2.25 27.52 22.68
N GLU A 644 -2.63 26.64 21.75
CA GLU A 644 -2.67 27.00 20.33
C GLU A 644 -3.88 27.88 19.99
N PRO A 645 -3.78 28.69 18.92
CA PRO A 645 -4.94 29.41 18.39
C PRO A 645 -6.11 28.47 18.10
N ARG A 646 -7.33 29.01 18.15
CA ARG A 646 -8.53 28.25 17.76
C ARG A 646 -8.34 27.66 16.36
N LEU A 647 -8.77 26.41 16.20
CA LEU A 647 -8.66 25.63 14.97
C LEU A 647 -10.05 25.50 14.31
N PRO A 648 -10.56 26.55 13.66
CA PRO A 648 -11.96 26.60 13.19
C PRO A 648 -12.30 25.44 12.24
N GLU A 649 -11.39 25.07 11.36
CA GLU A 649 -11.59 23.96 10.42
C GLU A 649 -11.82 22.62 11.13
N LEU A 650 -11.10 22.37 12.23
CA LEU A 650 -11.22 21.13 12.98
C LEU A 650 -12.49 21.10 13.85
N GLU A 651 -12.89 22.26 14.40
CA GLU A 651 -14.19 22.41 15.09
C GLU A 651 -15.37 22.23 14.12
N GLU A 652 -15.27 22.74 12.88
CA GLU A 652 -16.26 22.50 11.84
C GLU A 652 -16.39 21.01 11.52
N PHE A 653 -15.27 20.32 11.31
CA PHE A 653 -15.26 18.87 11.12
C PHE A 653 -15.87 18.12 12.29
N LYS A 654 -15.54 18.51 13.53
CA LYS A 654 -16.14 17.93 14.74
C LYS A 654 -17.65 18.07 14.74
N ASN A 655 -18.17 19.26 14.47
CA ASN A 655 -19.62 19.51 14.46
C ASN A 655 -20.34 18.69 13.40
N LYS A 656 -19.73 18.57 12.22
CA LYS A 656 -20.23 17.76 11.11
C LYS A 656 -20.26 16.26 11.43
N VAL A 657 -19.18 15.75 12.01
CA VAL A 657 -19.11 14.35 12.46
C VAL A 657 -20.11 14.09 13.60
N ALA A 658 -20.29 15.04 14.51
CA ALA A 658 -21.25 14.93 15.60
C ALA A 658 -22.70 14.90 15.11
N SER A 659 -23.06 15.67 14.07
CA SER A 659 -24.41 15.69 13.53
C SER A 659 -24.78 14.44 12.73
N ILE A 660 -23.79 13.77 12.11
CA ILE A 660 -24.03 12.58 11.27
C ILE A 660 -23.94 11.26 12.06
N SER A 661 -23.12 11.24 13.12
CA SER A 661 -22.90 10.07 13.97
C SER A 661 -24.18 9.37 14.48
N PRO A 662 -25.27 10.07 14.86
CA PRO A 662 -26.50 9.43 15.32
C PRO A 662 -27.16 8.49 14.30
N TRP A 663 -26.94 8.71 13.00
CA TRP A 663 -27.45 7.83 11.92
C TRP A 663 -26.73 6.47 11.89
N LEU A 664 -25.51 6.39 12.40
CA LEU A 664 -24.69 5.16 12.45
C LEU A 664 -24.88 4.36 13.75
N VAL A 665 -25.84 4.77 14.59
CA VAL A 665 -26.23 4.10 15.83
C VAL A 665 -27.61 3.48 15.65
N THR A 666 -27.71 2.18 15.88
CA THR A 666 -28.97 1.43 15.87
C THR A 666 -29.88 1.85 17.04
N PRO A 667 -31.21 1.60 16.96
CA PRO A 667 -32.14 1.84 18.08
C PRO A 667 -31.75 1.15 19.38
N GLN A 668 -31.03 0.04 19.32
CA GLN A 668 -30.49 -0.66 20.51
C GLN A 668 -29.37 0.13 21.22
N GLY A 669 -28.90 1.24 20.62
CA GLY A 669 -27.83 2.08 21.14
C GLY A 669 -26.44 1.50 20.94
N PHE A 670 -26.24 0.70 19.90
CA PHE A 670 -24.93 0.23 19.44
C PHE A 670 -24.62 0.80 18.06
N PHE A 671 -23.33 0.99 17.76
CA PHE A 671 -22.93 1.24 16.38
C PHE A 671 -23.40 0.13 15.46
N LEU A 672 -23.73 0.50 14.23
CA LEU A 672 -24.02 -0.42 13.15
C LEU A 672 -22.86 -1.41 12.93
N HIS A 673 -23.20 -2.70 12.89
CA HIS A 673 -22.26 -3.82 12.83
C HIS A 673 -21.92 -4.22 11.37
N VAL A 674 -21.42 -3.26 10.59
CA VAL A 674 -21.08 -3.45 9.15
C VAL A 674 -19.58 -3.21 8.94
N GLY A 675 -18.97 -3.91 7.98
CA GLY A 675 -17.53 -3.85 7.73
C GLY A 675 -16.72 -4.38 8.92
N ASP A 676 -15.51 -3.85 9.11
CA ASP A 676 -14.66 -4.18 10.27
C ASP A 676 -15.09 -3.49 11.58
N SER A 677 -16.40 -3.38 11.83
CA SER A 677 -16.96 -2.83 13.06
C SER A 677 -17.14 -3.90 14.13
N LYS A 678 -16.94 -3.54 15.41
CA LYS A 678 -17.37 -4.37 16.55
C LYS A 678 -18.64 -3.77 17.15
N LYS A 679 -19.62 -4.60 17.51
CA LYS A 679 -20.81 -4.19 18.29
C LYS A 679 -20.35 -3.49 19.58
N SER A 680 -20.48 -2.17 19.62
CA SER A 680 -19.96 -1.30 20.69
C SER A 680 -20.91 -0.14 20.94
N ARG A 681 -20.91 0.38 22.17
CA ARG A 681 -21.66 1.59 22.53
C ARG A 681 -20.98 2.85 21.95
N PRO A 682 -21.76 3.89 21.62
CA PRO A 682 -21.22 5.18 21.24
C PRO A 682 -20.37 5.84 22.32
N PRO A 683 -19.41 6.70 21.92
CA PRO A 683 -18.66 7.51 22.86
C PRO A 683 -19.61 8.45 23.61
N ALA A 684 -19.25 8.80 24.84
CA ALA A 684 -20.09 9.62 25.73
C ALA A 684 -20.46 11.01 25.19
N TRP A 685 -19.70 11.55 24.23
CA TRP A 685 -20.03 12.83 23.59
C TRP A 685 -21.26 12.75 22.67
N LEU A 686 -21.66 11.55 22.25
CA LEU A 686 -22.86 11.32 21.47
C LEU A 686 -24.02 11.02 22.42
N SER A 687 -24.73 12.07 22.84
CA SER A 687 -25.92 11.94 23.70
C SER A 687 -27.05 11.18 22.97
N PRO A 688 -27.80 10.30 23.66
CA PRO A 688 -29.04 9.72 23.13
C PRO A 688 -30.07 10.79 22.70
N GLU A 689 -30.03 11.98 23.30
CA GLU A 689 -30.90 13.11 22.97
C GLU A 689 -30.67 13.65 21.55
N ASN A 690 -29.49 13.38 20.96
CA ASN A 690 -29.15 13.78 19.60
C ASN A 690 -29.54 12.71 18.57
N ALA A 691 -30.57 11.90 18.84
CA ALA A 691 -31.03 10.87 17.90
C ALA A 691 -31.43 11.50 16.56
N ALA A 692 -31.07 10.83 15.47
CA ALA A 692 -31.53 11.17 14.13
C ALA A 692 -32.61 10.18 13.68
N TYR A 693 -33.66 10.70 13.06
CA TYR A 693 -34.80 9.94 12.57
C TYR A 693 -35.18 10.37 11.15
N GLY A 694 -35.85 9.50 10.41
CA GLY A 694 -36.29 9.71 9.05
C GLY A 694 -35.56 8.83 8.03
N LEU A 695 -35.65 9.19 6.76
CA LEU A 695 -35.05 8.49 5.63
C LEU A 695 -34.00 9.38 4.96
N GLN A 696 -32.77 8.90 4.81
CA GLN A 696 -31.68 9.65 4.20
C GLN A 696 -30.73 8.77 3.39
N ALA A 697 -30.22 9.34 2.30
CA ALA A 697 -29.10 8.79 1.53
C ALA A 697 -27.86 9.64 1.73
N PHE A 698 -26.70 8.98 1.74
CA PHE A 698 -25.40 9.62 1.92
C PHE A 698 -24.46 9.30 0.75
N LEU A 699 -23.62 10.26 0.36
CA LEU A 699 -22.60 10.13 -0.68
C LEU A 699 -21.51 9.12 -0.31
N ALA A 700 -21.41 8.76 0.97
CA ALA A 700 -20.60 7.63 1.43
C ALA A 700 -21.12 6.27 0.90
N GLY A 701 -22.31 6.22 0.30
CA GLY A 701 -22.92 4.99 -0.21
C GLY A 701 -23.83 4.32 0.81
N TYR A 702 -24.41 5.08 1.75
CA TYR A 702 -25.34 4.54 2.75
C TYR A 702 -26.75 5.07 2.50
N GLY A 703 -27.74 4.18 2.54
CA GLY A 703 -29.16 4.52 2.68
C GLY A 703 -29.64 4.11 4.07
N ILE A 704 -30.26 5.02 4.82
CA ILE A 704 -30.68 4.77 6.20
C ILE A 704 -32.11 5.27 6.42
N TYR A 705 -32.96 4.39 6.92
CA TYR A 705 -34.21 4.76 7.59
C TYR A 705 -34.05 4.45 9.06
N LYS A 706 -34.48 5.38 9.92
CA LYS A 706 -34.43 5.21 11.37
C LYS A 706 -35.63 5.88 12.05
N ASP A 707 -36.26 5.15 12.97
CA ASP A 707 -37.13 5.71 14.00
C ASP A 707 -36.70 5.18 15.39
N GLU A 708 -37.56 5.30 16.42
CA GLU A 708 -37.27 4.88 17.79
C GLU A 708 -37.02 3.36 17.95
N SER A 709 -37.53 2.54 17.03
CA SER A 709 -37.51 1.06 17.17
C SER A 709 -37.14 0.33 15.87
N THR A 710 -37.23 1.01 14.74
CA THR A 710 -37.01 0.47 13.40
C THR A 710 -35.77 1.11 12.78
N TYR A 711 -34.94 0.29 12.14
CA TYR A 711 -33.72 0.74 11.46
C TYR A 711 -33.46 -0.13 10.24
N LEU A 712 -33.43 0.50 9.08
CA LEU A 712 -33.04 -0.13 7.82
C LEU A 712 -31.81 0.57 7.30
N PHE A 713 -30.74 -0.19 7.09
CA PHE A 713 -29.49 0.29 6.51
C PHE A 713 -29.20 -0.45 5.21
N LEU A 714 -28.73 0.27 4.20
CA LEU A 714 -28.27 -0.24 2.91
C LEU A 714 -26.87 0.30 2.63
N THR A 715 -25.93 -0.58 2.26
CA THR A 715 -24.60 -0.18 1.78
C THR A 715 -24.47 -0.40 0.28
N ALA A 716 -23.96 0.61 -0.41
CA ALA A 716 -23.70 0.62 -1.84
C ALA A 716 -22.57 1.62 -2.10
N GLY A 717 -21.37 1.40 -1.56
CA GLY A 717 -20.29 2.37 -1.67
C GLY A 717 -18.91 1.74 -1.73
N HIS A 718 -18.05 2.23 -2.62
CA HIS A 718 -16.64 1.85 -2.67
C HIS A 718 -15.76 3.08 -2.90
N HIS A 719 -15.09 3.51 -1.83
CA HIS A 719 -14.17 4.66 -1.81
C HIS A 719 -12.71 4.25 -1.66
N SER A 720 -12.45 3.10 -1.06
CA SER A 720 -11.13 2.52 -0.83
C SER A 720 -11.24 1.03 -0.47
N PRO A 721 -10.20 0.21 -0.67
CA PRO A 721 -10.21 -1.18 -0.24
C PRO A 721 -10.00 -1.36 1.28
N ALA A 722 -9.77 -0.28 2.02
CA ALA A 722 -9.56 -0.35 3.47
C ALA A 722 -10.90 -0.70 4.16
N HIS A 723 -10.87 -1.78 4.96
CA HIS A 723 -12.01 -2.30 5.75
C HIS A 723 -13.30 -2.62 4.97
N LYS A 724 -13.28 -2.49 3.64
CA LYS A 724 -14.36 -2.89 2.74
C LYS A 724 -14.47 -4.41 2.64
N GLN A 725 -15.71 -4.91 2.61
CA GLN A 725 -16.06 -6.31 2.38
C GLN A 725 -16.77 -6.47 1.02
N SER A 726 -17.05 -7.69 0.58
CA SER A 726 -17.86 -7.98 -0.62
C SER A 726 -19.36 -7.83 -0.35
N ASP A 727 -19.75 -6.68 0.20
CA ASP A 727 -21.08 -6.40 0.76
C ASP A 727 -21.91 -5.41 -0.07
N ASP A 728 -21.58 -5.19 -1.35
CA ASP A 728 -22.31 -4.20 -2.16
C ASP A 728 -23.78 -4.58 -2.35
N LEU A 729 -24.65 -3.64 -1.98
CA LEU A 729 -26.10 -3.75 -1.84
C LEU A 729 -26.60 -4.54 -0.63
N SER A 730 -25.70 -4.94 0.27
CA SER A 730 -26.09 -5.55 1.54
C SER A 730 -26.84 -4.57 2.44
N PHE A 731 -27.62 -5.12 3.37
CA PHE A 731 -28.51 -4.33 4.21
C PHE A 731 -28.73 -4.99 5.57
N VAL A 732 -29.12 -4.18 6.55
CA VAL A 732 -29.45 -4.60 7.92
C VAL A 732 -30.85 -4.12 8.25
N LEU A 733 -31.65 -4.98 8.86
CA LEU A 733 -33.01 -4.66 9.29
C LEU A 733 -33.17 -4.91 10.77
N VAL A 734 -33.62 -3.88 11.47
CA VAL A 734 -34.06 -3.90 12.85
C VAL A 734 -35.51 -3.46 12.86
N GLU A 735 -36.37 -4.22 13.53
CA GLU A 735 -37.79 -3.92 13.69
C GLU A 735 -38.19 -4.13 15.14
N SER A 736 -39.03 -3.24 15.68
CA SER A 736 -39.54 -3.34 17.06
C SER A 736 -38.42 -3.56 18.10
N GLY A 737 -37.25 -2.94 17.89
CA GLY A 737 -36.11 -3.07 18.80
C GLY A 737 -35.33 -4.39 18.71
N GLN A 738 -35.67 -5.31 17.80
CA GLN A 738 -34.97 -6.57 17.57
C GLN A 738 -34.26 -6.57 16.19
N THR A 739 -33.01 -7.07 16.13
CA THR A 739 -32.32 -7.27 14.85
C THR A 739 -32.92 -8.46 14.12
N ILE A 740 -33.40 -8.25 12.89
CA ILE A 740 -34.06 -9.27 12.09
C ILE A 740 -33.10 -9.83 11.05
N LEU A 741 -32.57 -8.97 10.19
CA LEU A 741 -31.53 -9.29 9.21
C LEU A 741 -30.24 -8.62 9.62
N THR A 742 -29.15 -9.39 9.62
CA THR A 742 -27.83 -8.97 10.13
C THR A 742 -26.74 -9.16 9.09
N GLU A 743 -25.57 -8.60 9.37
CA GLU A 743 -24.31 -8.91 8.69
C GLU A 743 -23.51 -9.98 9.43
N ALA A 744 -22.58 -10.64 8.74
CA ALA A 744 -21.60 -11.52 9.39
C ALA A 744 -20.58 -10.77 10.25
N GLY A 745 -20.36 -9.47 10.01
CA GLY A 745 -19.54 -8.59 10.86
C GLY A 745 -18.04 -8.85 10.77
N ARG A 746 -17.33 -8.81 11.92
CA ARG A 746 -15.87 -8.90 12.00
C ARG A 746 -15.39 -10.03 12.92
N TYR A 747 -14.73 -11.04 12.33
CA TYR A 747 -14.15 -12.18 13.06
C TYR A 747 -12.73 -11.93 13.62
N SER A 748 -11.70 -11.97 12.77
CA SER A 748 -10.29 -11.74 13.14
C SER A 748 -9.62 -10.77 12.16
N TYR A 749 -8.30 -10.61 12.21
CA TYR A 749 -7.52 -9.93 11.16
C TYR A 749 -6.55 -10.88 10.45
N GLU A 750 -6.63 -12.18 10.75
CA GLU A 750 -5.71 -13.18 10.25
C GLU A 750 -6.19 -13.70 8.90
N LYS A 751 -5.41 -13.43 7.85
CA LYS A 751 -5.79 -13.77 6.46
C LYS A 751 -5.90 -15.28 6.21
N ARG A 752 -5.30 -16.09 7.07
CA ARG A 752 -5.29 -17.55 6.99
C ARG A 752 -6.56 -18.17 7.55
N ASP A 753 -7.30 -17.46 8.39
CA ASP A 753 -8.54 -17.94 8.99
C ASP A 753 -9.63 -18.06 7.90
N SER A 754 -10.24 -19.24 7.81
CA SER A 754 -11.40 -19.49 6.94
C SER A 754 -12.56 -18.56 7.28
N GLU A 755 -12.77 -18.32 8.56
CA GLU A 755 -13.82 -17.49 9.13
C GLU A 755 -13.62 -16.02 8.74
N ARG A 756 -12.37 -15.53 8.73
CA ARG A 756 -12.06 -14.17 8.26
C ARG A 756 -12.34 -14.03 6.76
N ARG A 757 -11.96 -15.03 5.95
CA ARG A 757 -12.28 -15.01 4.51
C ARG A 757 -13.79 -15.02 4.28
N TYR A 758 -14.52 -15.83 5.06
CA TYR A 758 -15.97 -15.91 5.00
C TYR A 758 -16.65 -14.57 5.29
N VAL A 759 -16.35 -13.92 6.44
CA VAL A 759 -17.01 -12.65 6.80
C VAL A 759 -16.65 -11.47 5.88
N GLU A 760 -15.59 -11.59 5.06
CA GLU A 760 -15.22 -10.57 4.07
C GLU A 760 -15.81 -10.80 2.68
N SER A 761 -16.36 -11.99 2.44
CA SER A 761 -16.80 -12.50 1.15
C SER A 761 -18.32 -12.41 1.02
N VAL A 762 -18.84 -12.56 -0.21
CA VAL A 762 -20.28 -12.48 -0.50
C VAL A 762 -21.15 -13.39 0.37
N TRP A 763 -20.62 -14.52 0.85
CA TRP A 763 -21.35 -15.50 1.66
C TRP A 763 -21.60 -15.07 3.11
N GLY A 764 -21.00 -13.95 3.55
CA GLY A 764 -21.24 -13.34 4.86
C GLY A 764 -22.22 -12.15 4.82
N HIS A 765 -22.84 -11.89 3.67
CA HIS A 765 -23.60 -10.66 3.42
C HIS A 765 -24.97 -10.94 2.80
N ASN A 766 -25.88 -9.99 2.98
CA ASN A 766 -27.20 -10.02 2.36
C ASN A 766 -27.11 -9.57 0.90
N VAL A 767 -26.54 -10.36 0.00
CA VAL A 767 -26.21 -9.93 -1.38
C VAL A 767 -26.79 -10.87 -2.45
N LEU A 768 -26.66 -10.46 -3.72
CA LEU A 768 -26.97 -11.30 -4.87
C LEU A 768 -25.66 -11.79 -5.52
N LEU A 769 -25.53 -13.11 -5.71
CA LEU A 769 -24.44 -13.74 -6.45
C LEU A 769 -24.84 -13.99 -7.89
N VAL A 770 -23.85 -13.96 -8.79
CA VAL A 770 -23.98 -14.38 -10.19
C VAL A 770 -23.08 -15.59 -10.40
N ASP A 771 -23.67 -16.69 -10.89
CA ASP A 771 -23.01 -17.96 -11.19
C ASP A 771 -22.18 -18.53 -10.02
N GLY A 772 -22.64 -18.30 -8.79
CA GLY A 772 -21.99 -18.79 -7.56
C GLY A 772 -20.63 -18.15 -7.26
N LYS A 773 -20.32 -16.99 -7.84
CA LYS A 773 -19.00 -16.34 -7.73
C LYS A 773 -18.99 -15.15 -6.77
N ASP A 774 -17.88 -15.00 -6.06
CA ASP A 774 -17.53 -13.78 -5.31
C ASP A 774 -17.05 -12.69 -6.24
N PHE A 775 -17.58 -11.48 -6.08
CA PHE A 775 -17.21 -10.31 -6.86
C PHE A 775 -16.06 -9.48 -6.25
N ASN A 776 -15.52 -9.93 -5.12
CA ASN A 776 -14.30 -9.49 -4.43
C ASN A 776 -13.94 -8.01 -4.60
N THR A 777 -14.60 -7.17 -3.81
CA THR A 777 -14.41 -5.71 -3.83
C THR A 777 -12.99 -5.28 -3.47
N LYS A 778 -12.23 -6.11 -2.74
CA LYS A 778 -10.86 -5.79 -2.31
C LYS A 778 -9.83 -5.82 -3.43
N LEU A 779 -10.09 -6.57 -4.50
CA LEU A 779 -9.22 -6.58 -5.68
C LEU A 779 -9.43 -5.35 -6.58
N ARG A 780 -10.39 -4.49 -6.24
CA ARG A 780 -10.75 -3.33 -7.05
C ARG A 780 -10.03 -2.07 -6.57
N ALA A 781 -9.06 -1.65 -7.37
CA ALA A 781 -8.27 -0.44 -7.12
C ALA A 781 -9.05 0.88 -7.40
N SER A 782 -10.17 0.81 -8.12
CA SER A 782 -10.94 2.00 -8.52
C SER A 782 -12.17 2.18 -7.64
N ALA A 783 -12.21 3.30 -6.90
CA ALA A 783 -13.40 3.80 -6.23
C ALA A 783 -14.48 4.15 -7.26
N TYR A 784 -15.74 3.78 -6.99
CA TYR A 784 -16.90 4.25 -7.76
C TYR A 784 -17.78 5.22 -6.97
N GLY A 785 -17.44 5.50 -5.71
CA GLY A 785 -18.23 6.40 -4.86
C GLY A 785 -19.49 5.69 -4.36
N SER A 786 -20.66 6.27 -4.62
CA SER A 786 -21.97 5.76 -4.18
C SER A 786 -22.75 5.11 -5.33
N GLY A 787 -23.34 3.96 -5.04
CA GLY A 787 -24.30 3.21 -5.85
C GLY A 787 -25.75 3.49 -5.48
N ILE A 788 -26.03 4.38 -4.53
CA ILE A 788 -27.40 4.75 -4.16
C ILE A 788 -28.03 5.57 -5.30
N LEU A 789 -29.16 5.11 -5.82
CA LEU A 789 -29.93 5.79 -6.88
C LEU A 789 -30.92 6.80 -6.31
N GLY A 790 -31.45 6.54 -5.11
CA GLY A 790 -32.32 7.47 -4.42
C GLY A 790 -33.06 6.85 -3.25
N VAL A 791 -33.69 7.74 -2.47
CA VAL A 791 -34.61 7.39 -1.39
C VAL A 791 -35.89 8.22 -1.53
N ALA A 792 -37.03 7.66 -1.15
CA ALA A 792 -38.32 8.33 -1.24
C ALA A 792 -39.32 7.77 -0.22
N SER A 793 -40.28 8.59 0.20
CA SER A 793 -41.34 8.18 1.13
C SER A 793 -42.72 8.57 0.59
N ALA A 794 -43.72 7.70 0.75
CA ALA A 794 -45.12 7.99 0.42
C ALA A 794 -46.06 7.06 1.19
N ALA A 795 -47.15 7.59 1.74
CA ALA A 795 -48.17 6.81 2.47
C ALA A 795 -47.58 5.85 3.54
N GLY A 796 -46.58 6.32 4.28
CA GLY A 796 -45.88 5.54 5.32
C GLY A 796 -44.77 4.62 4.80
N TRP A 797 -44.74 4.31 3.50
CA TRP A 797 -43.66 3.54 2.88
C TRP A 797 -42.38 4.34 2.76
N GLN A 798 -41.27 3.67 3.01
CA GLN A 798 -39.90 4.15 2.85
C GLN A 798 -39.23 3.30 1.77
N ALA A 799 -38.70 3.93 0.74
CA ALA A 799 -38.07 3.27 -0.38
C ALA A 799 -36.60 3.65 -0.51
N MET A 800 -35.74 2.66 -0.72
CA MET A 800 -34.34 2.85 -1.07
C MET A 800 -34.03 2.06 -2.34
N CYS A 801 -33.36 2.68 -3.30
CA CYS A 801 -32.92 2.00 -4.51
C CYS A 801 -31.43 2.22 -4.74
N ALA A 802 -30.74 1.16 -5.12
CA ALA A 802 -29.31 1.20 -5.40
C ALA A 802 -28.96 0.23 -6.54
N TYR A 803 -27.80 0.45 -7.15
CA TYR A 803 -27.26 -0.41 -8.20
C TYR A 803 -25.89 -0.96 -7.79
N ASN A 804 -25.57 -2.16 -8.26
CA ASN A 804 -24.28 -2.80 -8.03
C ASN A 804 -23.39 -2.60 -9.26
N PRO A 805 -22.42 -1.66 -9.26
CA PRO A 805 -21.52 -1.47 -10.39
C PRO A 805 -20.57 -2.67 -10.59
N VAL A 806 -20.41 -3.48 -9.54
CA VAL A 806 -19.47 -4.60 -9.52
C VAL A 806 -19.95 -5.72 -10.40
N LEU A 807 -21.22 -6.10 -10.28
CA LEU A 807 -21.81 -7.17 -11.07
C LEU A 807 -21.89 -6.82 -12.57
N TYR A 808 -22.12 -5.56 -12.90
CA TYR A 808 -22.12 -5.13 -14.29
C TYR A 808 -20.72 -5.28 -14.91
N HIS A 809 -19.67 -4.86 -14.19
CA HIS A 809 -18.31 -4.95 -14.70
C HIS A 809 -17.83 -6.40 -14.87
N ASP A 810 -18.07 -7.28 -13.88
CA ASP A 810 -17.50 -8.63 -13.86
C ASP A 810 -18.35 -9.67 -14.59
N PHE A 811 -19.67 -9.48 -14.60
CA PHE A 811 -20.62 -10.47 -15.14
C PHE A 811 -21.51 -9.93 -16.24
N GLN A 812 -21.43 -8.63 -16.58
CA GLN A 812 -22.35 -7.97 -17.54
C GLN A 812 -23.82 -8.04 -17.08
N VAL A 813 -24.05 -8.08 -15.77
CA VAL A 813 -25.37 -8.08 -15.14
C VAL A 813 -25.64 -6.71 -14.55
N ALA A 814 -26.62 -5.99 -15.09
CA ALA A 814 -27.14 -4.79 -14.48
C ALA A 814 -28.08 -5.19 -13.32
N HIS A 815 -27.54 -5.10 -12.10
CA HIS A 815 -28.27 -5.41 -10.86
C HIS A 815 -28.70 -4.13 -10.15
N LYS A 816 -30.01 -4.04 -9.85
CA LYS A 816 -30.59 -3.04 -8.95
C LYS A 816 -31.30 -3.73 -7.81
N ARG A 817 -31.20 -3.15 -6.62
CA ARG A 817 -31.96 -3.56 -5.45
C ARG A 817 -32.90 -2.45 -5.01
N LEU A 818 -34.16 -2.81 -4.81
CA LEU A 818 -35.18 -1.97 -4.21
C LEU A 818 -35.51 -2.53 -2.81
N LEU A 819 -35.40 -1.68 -1.80
CA LEU A 819 -35.90 -1.95 -0.45
C LEU A 819 -37.13 -1.09 -0.21
N LEU A 820 -38.23 -1.71 0.22
CA LEU A 820 -39.46 -1.05 0.64
C LEU A 820 -39.74 -1.44 2.08
N LEU A 821 -39.96 -0.45 2.93
CA LEU A 821 -40.28 -0.65 4.34
C LEU A 821 -41.50 0.17 4.69
N LYS A 822 -42.53 -0.48 5.21
CA LYS A 822 -43.58 0.15 6.00
C LYS A 822 -43.35 -0.27 7.46
N PRO A 823 -42.78 0.62 8.29
CA PRO A 823 -42.33 0.27 9.65
C PRO A 823 -43.42 -0.45 10.45
N ARG A 824 -43.06 -1.52 11.14
CA ARG A 824 -43.90 -2.41 11.95
C ARG A 824 -45.03 -3.13 11.19
N GLU A 825 -45.08 -3.00 9.87
CA GLU A 825 -46.10 -3.64 9.03
C GLU A 825 -45.47 -4.63 8.04
N GLN A 826 -44.56 -4.15 7.18
CA GLN A 826 -44.03 -4.95 6.08
C GLN A 826 -42.64 -4.47 5.60
N PHE A 827 -41.76 -5.42 5.30
CA PHE A 827 -40.49 -5.18 4.61
C PHE A 827 -40.44 -5.99 3.31
N ILE A 828 -39.96 -5.39 2.22
CA ILE A 828 -39.83 -6.04 0.92
C ILE A 828 -38.46 -5.69 0.33
N VAL A 829 -37.71 -6.69 -0.10
CA VAL A 829 -36.52 -6.54 -0.94
C VAL A 829 -36.81 -7.12 -2.32
N ILE A 830 -36.41 -6.40 -3.37
CA ILE A 830 -36.54 -6.85 -4.75
C ILE A 830 -35.21 -6.62 -5.47
N ASP A 831 -34.59 -7.70 -5.92
CA ASP A 831 -33.46 -7.71 -6.83
C ASP A 831 -33.96 -7.79 -8.27
N VAL A 832 -33.54 -6.84 -9.11
CA VAL A 832 -33.86 -6.79 -10.53
C VAL A 832 -32.57 -6.96 -11.32
N MET A 833 -32.52 -7.99 -12.17
CA MET A 833 -31.36 -8.37 -12.96
C MET A 833 -31.67 -8.23 -14.45
N GLN A 834 -30.80 -7.54 -15.18
CA GLN A 834 -30.83 -7.45 -16.63
C GLN A 834 -29.47 -7.85 -17.20
N ALA A 835 -29.46 -8.82 -18.11
CA ALA A 835 -28.22 -9.38 -18.66
C ALA A 835 -28.34 -9.63 -20.17
N THR A 836 -27.21 -9.80 -20.84
CA THR A 836 -27.16 -10.14 -22.27
C THR A 836 -27.38 -11.64 -22.52
N GLN A 837 -27.04 -12.49 -21.54
CA GLN A 837 -27.17 -13.95 -21.56
C GLN A 837 -27.81 -14.46 -20.25
N PRO A 838 -28.35 -15.70 -20.22
CA PRO A 838 -28.84 -16.32 -18.99
C PRO A 838 -27.74 -16.54 -17.95
N HIS A 839 -28.07 -16.32 -16.68
CA HIS A 839 -27.21 -16.57 -15.53
C HIS A 839 -27.97 -17.27 -14.41
N THR A 840 -27.22 -17.84 -13.47
CA THR A 840 -27.77 -18.30 -12.20
C THR A 840 -27.60 -17.20 -11.17
N TYR A 841 -28.71 -16.74 -10.58
CA TYR A 841 -28.71 -15.72 -9.55
C TYR A 841 -29.05 -16.33 -8.20
N THR A 842 -28.28 -16.03 -7.15
CA THR A 842 -28.55 -16.53 -5.78
C THR A 842 -28.60 -15.36 -4.82
N SER A 843 -29.74 -15.14 -4.17
CA SER A 843 -29.89 -14.15 -3.11
C SER A 843 -29.65 -14.80 -1.75
N ILE A 844 -28.78 -14.17 -0.94
CA ILE A 844 -28.47 -14.62 0.42
C ILE A 844 -29.13 -13.66 1.41
N LEU A 845 -29.83 -14.19 2.42
CA LEU A 845 -30.33 -13.42 3.56
C LEU A 845 -29.93 -14.08 4.87
N HIS A 846 -29.24 -13.33 5.72
CA HIS A 846 -28.80 -13.70 7.07
C HIS A 846 -29.78 -13.14 8.10
N PHE A 847 -30.50 -14.04 8.77
CA PHE A 847 -31.30 -13.71 9.93
C PHE A 847 -30.43 -13.66 11.19
N SER A 848 -30.86 -12.88 12.18
CA SER A 848 -30.17 -12.79 13.46
C SER A 848 -30.01 -14.17 14.13
N PRO A 849 -28.85 -14.48 14.75
CA PRO A 849 -28.66 -15.71 15.55
C PRO A 849 -29.68 -15.89 16.68
N GLU A 850 -30.35 -14.81 17.10
CA GLU A 850 -31.37 -14.81 18.14
C GLU A 850 -32.75 -15.29 17.62
N LEU A 851 -32.93 -15.39 16.30
CA LEU A 851 -34.17 -15.83 15.67
C LEU A 851 -34.14 -17.32 15.37
N LYS A 852 -35.30 -17.95 15.50
CA LYS A 852 -35.57 -19.29 14.95
C LYS A 852 -36.36 -19.11 13.67
N VAL A 853 -35.78 -19.54 12.56
CA VAL A 853 -36.42 -19.47 11.24
C VAL A 853 -36.63 -20.89 10.75
N ASN A 854 -37.86 -21.22 10.38
CA ASN A 854 -38.23 -22.49 9.77
C ASN A 854 -38.66 -22.26 8.32
N LEU A 855 -38.32 -23.18 7.42
CA LEU A 855 -38.76 -23.18 6.03
C LEU A 855 -39.81 -24.28 5.85
N GLU A 856 -41.06 -23.90 5.62
CA GLU A 856 -42.18 -24.82 5.42
C GLU A 856 -42.96 -24.42 4.16
N GLN A 857 -43.12 -25.35 3.22
CA GLN A 857 -43.88 -25.13 1.96
C GLN A 857 -43.43 -23.87 1.18
N GLY A 858 -42.15 -23.50 1.25
CA GLY A 858 -41.58 -22.32 0.59
C GLY A 858 -41.76 -21.00 1.36
N LYS A 859 -42.41 -21.02 2.54
CA LYS A 859 -42.56 -19.87 3.43
C LYS A 859 -41.60 -19.97 4.61
N LEU A 860 -41.06 -18.82 5.01
CA LEU A 860 -40.26 -18.67 6.21
C LEU A 860 -41.16 -18.27 7.37
N ALA A 861 -41.11 -19.03 8.46
CA ALA A 861 -41.82 -18.71 9.70
C ALA A 861 -40.81 -18.36 10.79
N SER A 862 -41.08 -17.30 11.55
CA SER A 862 -40.27 -16.88 12.69
C SER A 862 -41.12 -16.18 13.75
N LEU A 863 -40.62 -16.14 14.99
CA LEU A 863 -41.18 -15.31 16.06
C LEU A 863 -40.30 -14.07 16.22
N ILE A 864 -40.87 -12.90 15.88
CA ILE A 864 -40.20 -11.60 16.00
C ILE A 864 -40.93 -10.77 17.04
N ALA A 865 -40.22 -10.29 18.06
CA ALA A 865 -40.80 -9.55 19.19
C ALA A 865 -42.03 -10.25 19.82
N GLY A 866 -42.05 -11.58 19.82
CA GLY A 866 -43.15 -12.39 20.34
C GLY A 866 -44.38 -12.51 19.42
N GLN A 867 -44.31 -11.98 18.19
CA GLN A 867 -45.35 -12.09 17.17
C GLN A 867 -44.95 -13.07 16.07
N GLU A 868 -45.91 -13.88 15.62
CA GLU A 868 -45.72 -14.73 14.44
C GLU A 868 -45.53 -13.84 13.21
N THR A 869 -44.40 -14.03 12.55
CA THR A 869 -44.01 -13.30 11.35
C THR A 869 -43.77 -14.31 10.23
N TRP A 870 -44.31 -14.00 9.06
CA TRP A 870 -44.19 -14.82 7.86
C TRP A 870 -43.41 -14.08 6.78
N GLY A 871 -42.45 -14.78 6.20
CA GLY A 871 -41.64 -14.36 5.07
C GLY A 871 -41.92 -15.22 3.84
N GLU A 872 -41.95 -14.62 2.66
CA GLU A 872 -42.21 -15.32 1.41
C GLU A 872 -41.31 -14.79 0.29
N TRP A 873 -40.68 -15.72 -0.43
CA TRP A 873 -39.94 -15.42 -1.64
C TRP A 873 -40.89 -15.37 -2.84
N PHE A 874 -40.59 -14.51 -3.80
CA PHE A 874 -41.33 -14.38 -5.06
C PHE A 874 -40.39 -14.02 -6.20
N SER A 875 -40.69 -14.44 -7.42
CA SER A 875 -39.78 -14.29 -8.56
C SER A 875 -40.52 -14.32 -9.89
N SER A 876 -39.86 -13.83 -10.95
CA SER A 876 -40.39 -13.91 -12.33
C SER A 876 -40.28 -15.29 -12.97
N VAL A 877 -39.51 -16.19 -12.36
CA VAL A 877 -39.17 -17.53 -12.86
C VAL A 877 -39.12 -18.53 -11.68
N PRO A 878 -39.17 -19.85 -11.90
CA PRO A 878 -39.05 -20.82 -10.82
C PRO A 878 -37.82 -20.60 -9.94
N MET A 879 -37.99 -20.75 -8.63
CA MET A 879 -36.96 -20.56 -7.61
C MET A 879 -36.80 -21.79 -6.74
N GLN A 880 -35.61 -21.95 -6.17
CA GLN A 880 -35.30 -22.95 -5.15
C GLN A 880 -34.72 -22.23 -3.94
N THR A 881 -35.21 -22.55 -2.74
CA THR A 881 -34.73 -21.95 -1.49
C THR A 881 -34.16 -23.03 -0.58
N GLU A 882 -32.99 -22.76 -0.04
CA GLU A 882 -32.33 -23.58 0.97
C GLU A 882 -32.11 -22.77 2.25
N LEU A 883 -32.16 -23.43 3.40
CA LEU A 883 -31.93 -22.82 4.70
C LEU A 883 -30.70 -23.47 5.36
N TYR A 884 -29.72 -22.64 5.70
CA TYR A 884 -28.49 -23.02 6.38
C TYR A 884 -28.47 -22.43 7.80
N CYS A 885 -27.83 -23.14 8.73
CA CYS A 885 -27.58 -22.63 10.08
C CYS A 885 -26.30 -23.27 10.62
N GLY A 886 -25.19 -22.55 10.59
CA GLY A 886 -23.89 -23.05 11.05
C GLY A 886 -23.29 -24.17 10.18
N TYR A 887 -23.33 -24.04 8.86
CA TYR A 887 -22.83 -25.07 7.94
C TYR A 887 -21.31 -24.93 7.71
N ASN A 888 -20.59 -26.05 7.88
CA ASN A 888 -19.12 -26.15 7.80
C ASN A 888 -18.65 -27.01 6.61
N GLY A 889 -19.21 -26.77 5.42
CA GLY A 889 -18.74 -27.42 4.18
C GLY A 889 -17.49 -26.75 3.59
N GLU A 890 -17.22 -27.00 2.30
CA GLU A 890 -16.12 -26.33 1.57
C GLU A 890 -16.22 -24.81 1.63
N GLN A 891 -17.45 -24.29 1.63
CA GLN A 891 -17.79 -22.90 1.86
C GLN A 891 -18.61 -22.79 3.14
N LEU A 892 -18.18 -21.92 4.07
CA LEU A 892 -18.95 -21.60 5.27
C LEU A 892 -20.25 -20.91 4.87
N LYS A 893 -21.37 -21.27 5.53
CA LYS A 893 -22.70 -20.67 5.34
C LYS A 893 -23.43 -20.59 6.68
N GLY A 894 -24.24 -19.55 6.88
CA GLY A 894 -25.06 -19.42 8.08
C GLY A 894 -24.27 -19.14 9.36
N TRP A 895 -23.28 -18.24 9.30
CA TRP A 895 -22.48 -17.83 10.46
C TRP A 895 -22.45 -16.32 10.62
N VAL A 896 -22.42 -15.85 11.87
CA VAL A 896 -22.25 -14.43 12.21
C VAL A 896 -21.18 -14.29 13.30
N ALA A 897 -20.26 -13.36 13.13
CA ALA A 897 -19.28 -13.04 14.18
C ALA A 897 -19.96 -12.31 15.33
N THR A 898 -19.89 -12.89 16.53
CA THR A 898 -20.46 -12.28 17.75
C THR A 898 -19.41 -11.55 18.58
N ASP A 899 -18.15 -11.98 18.49
CA ASP A 899 -16.98 -11.29 19.02
C ASP A 899 -15.73 -11.72 18.25
N TYR A 900 -14.57 -11.18 18.65
CA TYR A 900 -13.28 -11.57 18.10
C TYR A 900 -13.04 -13.08 18.28
N LEU A 901 -12.68 -13.76 17.18
CA LEU A 901 -12.49 -15.21 17.12
C LEU A 901 -13.73 -16.04 17.54
N LYS A 902 -14.93 -15.48 17.49
CA LYS A 902 -16.19 -16.18 17.83
C LYS A 902 -17.23 -16.02 16.73
N LEU A 903 -17.65 -17.13 16.14
CA LEU A 903 -18.83 -17.23 15.29
C LEU A 903 -19.99 -17.86 16.06
N ALA A 904 -21.20 -17.43 15.76
CA ALA A 904 -22.44 -18.10 16.14
C ALA A 904 -23.19 -18.56 14.88
N PRO A 905 -23.86 -19.73 14.93
CA PRO A 905 -24.71 -20.15 13.83
C PRO A 905 -25.88 -19.16 13.70
N ALA A 906 -26.22 -18.83 12.46
CA ALA A 906 -27.27 -17.89 12.10
C ALA A 906 -28.13 -18.51 11.00
N PRO A 907 -29.48 -18.45 11.08
CA PRO A 907 -30.32 -18.90 9.98
C PRO A 907 -30.06 -18.05 8.74
N THR A 908 -29.72 -18.69 7.63
CA THR A 908 -29.41 -18.02 6.37
C THR A 908 -30.11 -18.72 5.22
N THR A 909 -30.89 -17.98 4.44
CA THR A 909 -31.50 -18.52 3.24
C THR A 909 -30.65 -18.22 2.01
N GLU A 910 -30.49 -19.21 1.15
CA GLU A 910 -30.01 -19.03 -0.22
C GLU A 910 -31.17 -19.34 -1.17
N THR A 911 -31.61 -18.36 -1.94
CA THR A 911 -32.68 -18.53 -2.93
C THR A 911 -32.12 -18.33 -4.33
N THR A 912 -32.22 -19.36 -5.16
CA THR A 912 -31.63 -19.42 -6.49
C THR A 912 -32.69 -19.41 -7.58
N ILE A 913 -32.43 -18.63 -8.63
CA ILE A 913 -33.19 -18.62 -9.88
C ILE A 913 -32.27 -18.70 -11.10
N HIS A 914 -32.80 -19.11 -12.24
CA HIS A 914 -32.07 -19.12 -13.51
C HIS A 914 -32.82 -18.32 -14.58
N GLY A 915 -32.13 -17.40 -15.25
CA GLY A 915 -32.75 -16.59 -16.30
C GLY A 915 -31.84 -15.50 -16.84
N LYS A 916 -32.27 -14.86 -17.93
CA LYS A 916 -31.57 -13.71 -18.55
C LYS A 916 -31.95 -12.39 -17.87
N ASN A 917 -33.20 -12.01 -18.02
CA ASN A 917 -33.80 -10.89 -17.29
C ASN A 917 -34.76 -11.50 -16.27
N ALA A 918 -34.58 -11.18 -15.00
CA ALA A 918 -35.40 -11.73 -13.94
C ALA A 918 -35.48 -10.77 -12.75
N PHE A 919 -36.51 -10.96 -11.93
CA PHE A 919 -36.52 -10.42 -10.57
C PHE A 919 -36.63 -11.55 -9.55
N LEU A 920 -36.06 -11.30 -8.37
CA LEU A 920 -36.16 -12.13 -7.19
C LEU A 920 -36.41 -11.22 -5.99
N GLY A 921 -37.47 -11.48 -5.23
CA GLY A 921 -37.82 -10.67 -4.08
C GLY A 921 -38.20 -11.50 -2.87
N PHE A 922 -38.14 -10.87 -1.70
CA PHE A 922 -38.53 -11.42 -0.42
C PHE A 922 -39.39 -10.40 0.32
N SER A 923 -40.53 -10.85 0.84
CA SER A 923 -41.47 -10.04 1.62
C SER A 923 -41.55 -10.60 3.04
N LEU A 924 -41.48 -9.75 4.05
CA LEU A 924 -41.59 -10.08 5.48
C LEU A 924 -42.73 -9.26 6.10
N ASN A 925 -43.70 -9.93 6.73
CA ASN A 925 -44.93 -9.32 7.26
C ASN A 925 -45.02 -9.48 8.78
N TYR A 926 -45.22 -8.37 9.50
CA TYR A 926 -45.19 -8.35 10.97
C TYR A 926 -46.58 -8.41 11.65
N SER A 927 -47.66 -8.01 10.97
CA SER A 927 -48.93 -7.63 11.62
C SER A 927 -50.08 -8.65 11.55
N GLY A 928 -49.83 -9.94 11.28
CA GLY A 928 -50.88 -10.99 11.24
C GLY A 928 -51.93 -10.86 10.12
N GLN A 929 -51.97 -9.74 9.39
CA GLN A 929 -52.71 -9.53 8.14
C GLN A 929 -51.73 -9.18 7.00
N PRO A 930 -51.10 -10.19 6.38
CA PRO A 930 -50.05 -9.97 5.40
C PRO A 930 -50.64 -9.39 4.10
N ARG A 931 -50.06 -8.30 3.59
CA ARG A 931 -50.34 -7.87 2.22
C ARG A 931 -49.53 -8.74 1.27
N ASN A 932 -50.22 -9.65 0.57
CA ASN A 932 -49.59 -10.56 -0.37
C ASN A 932 -49.08 -9.81 -1.60
N ILE A 933 -47.95 -10.26 -2.12
CA ILE A 933 -47.41 -9.78 -3.40
C ILE A 933 -48.28 -10.40 -4.51
N GLU A 934 -49.12 -9.59 -5.16
CA GLU A 934 -49.89 -10.09 -6.31
C GLU A 934 -49.06 -10.03 -7.59
N GLU A 935 -48.36 -8.92 -7.80
CA GLU A 935 -47.62 -8.70 -9.04
C GLU A 935 -46.47 -7.71 -8.85
N PHE A 936 -45.34 -7.97 -9.52
CA PHE A 936 -44.28 -7.00 -9.74
C PHE A 936 -43.93 -6.92 -11.22
N GLN A 937 -43.94 -5.70 -11.78
CA GLN A 937 -43.63 -5.44 -13.19
C GLN A 937 -42.52 -4.41 -13.33
N ASP A 938 -41.58 -4.67 -14.26
CA ASP A 938 -40.64 -3.68 -14.76
C ASP A 938 -41.12 -3.11 -16.09
N LEU A 939 -41.61 -1.87 -16.06
CA LEU A 939 -42.13 -1.13 -17.21
C LEU A 939 -41.08 -0.17 -17.82
N GLY A 940 -39.79 -0.43 -17.60
CA GLY A 940 -38.68 0.35 -18.11
C GLY A 940 -38.44 1.63 -17.31
N SER A 941 -39.36 2.60 -17.37
CA SER A 941 -39.24 3.90 -16.69
C SER A 941 -39.58 3.85 -15.19
N HIS A 942 -40.41 2.89 -14.79
CA HIS A 942 -40.88 2.68 -13.43
C HIS A 942 -41.10 1.19 -13.15
N TRP A 943 -41.15 0.85 -11.87
CA TRP A 943 -41.65 -0.43 -11.40
C TRP A 943 -43.07 -0.27 -10.87
N LEU A 944 -43.89 -1.31 -11.03
CA LEU A 944 -45.19 -1.42 -10.36
C LEU A 944 -45.14 -2.63 -9.43
N LEU A 945 -45.55 -2.43 -8.18
CA LEU A 945 -45.74 -3.48 -7.21
C LEU A 945 -47.19 -3.44 -6.72
N GLN A 946 -47.92 -4.52 -6.93
CA GLN A 946 -49.28 -4.70 -6.46
C GLN A 946 -49.28 -5.55 -5.19
N LEU A 947 -49.87 -5.00 -4.13
CA LEU A 947 -50.01 -5.67 -2.84
C LEU A 947 -51.49 -5.80 -2.52
N LYS A 948 -51.96 -6.97 -2.09
CA LYS A 948 -53.38 -7.21 -1.77
C LYS A 948 -53.54 -7.75 -0.37
N ASP A 949 -54.39 -7.06 0.40
CA ASP A 949 -55.21 -7.52 1.55
C ASP A 949 -55.46 -6.34 2.51
N PRO A 950 -56.72 -5.96 2.86
CA PRO A 950 -58.00 -6.32 2.23
C PRO A 950 -58.27 -5.54 0.93
N THR A 951 -57.52 -4.46 0.69
CA THR A 951 -57.59 -3.63 -0.51
C THR A 951 -56.31 -3.77 -1.33
N LEU A 952 -56.47 -3.84 -2.66
CA LEU A 952 -55.35 -3.78 -3.60
C LEU A 952 -54.71 -2.40 -3.48
N ILE A 953 -53.41 -2.35 -3.23
CA ILE A 953 -52.63 -1.11 -3.33
C ILE A 953 -51.60 -1.31 -4.44
N THR A 954 -51.43 -0.28 -5.26
CA THR A 954 -50.40 -0.22 -6.28
C THR A 954 -49.33 0.76 -5.85
N ILE A 955 -48.11 0.27 -5.67
CA ILE A 955 -46.93 1.08 -5.43
C ILE A 955 -46.22 1.27 -6.78
N LYS A 956 -46.23 2.51 -7.28
CA LYS A 956 -45.45 2.91 -8.44
C LYS A 956 -44.12 3.48 -8.00
N ILE A 957 -43.01 2.91 -8.47
CA ILE A 957 -41.65 3.37 -8.18
C ILE A 957 -41.03 3.95 -9.45
N GLN A 958 -40.99 5.27 -9.56
CA GLN A 958 -40.33 5.97 -10.66
C GLN A 958 -38.81 5.84 -10.50
N LYS A 959 -38.08 5.47 -11.56
CA LYS A 959 -36.63 5.25 -11.47
C LYS A 959 -35.82 6.55 -11.59
N LYS A 960 -36.33 7.54 -12.34
CA LYS A 960 -35.71 8.85 -12.58
C LYS A 960 -36.77 9.95 -12.79
N PRO A 961 -36.77 11.05 -11.99
CA PRO A 961 -36.15 11.10 -10.66
C PRO A 961 -36.71 9.96 -9.79
N PHE A 962 -35.94 9.49 -8.81
CA PHE A 962 -36.40 8.41 -7.95
C PHE A 962 -37.56 8.90 -7.08
N SER A 963 -38.73 8.28 -7.19
CA SER A 963 -39.90 8.63 -6.37
C SER A 963 -40.83 7.43 -6.23
N ILE A 964 -41.68 7.47 -5.21
CA ILE A 964 -42.73 6.47 -5.00
C ILE A 964 -44.11 7.12 -4.92
N THR A 965 -45.12 6.42 -5.42
CA THR A 965 -46.54 6.80 -5.30
C THR A 965 -47.33 5.57 -4.92
N VAL A 966 -48.26 5.71 -3.97
CA VAL A 966 -49.10 4.62 -3.49
C VAL A 966 -50.54 4.97 -3.81
N CYS A 967 -51.17 4.13 -4.65
CA CYS A 967 -52.56 4.27 -5.05
C CYS A 967 -53.36 3.11 -4.42
N PRO A 968 -54.41 3.38 -3.63
CA PRO A 968 -55.34 2.36 -3.17
C PRO A 968 -56.31 1.89 -4.24
#